data_AF-A0A395NHN4-F1
#
_entry.id   AF-A0A395NHN4-F1
#
_cell.length_a   1.000
_cell.length_b   1.000
_cell.length_c   1.000
_cell.angle_alpha   90.00
_cell.angle_beta   90.00
_cell.angle_gamma   90.00
#
_symmetry.space_group_name_H-M   'P 1'
#
loop_
_entity.id
_entity.type
_entity.pdbx_description
1 polymer ?
#
loop_
_entity_poly.entity_id
_entity_poly.type
_entity_poly.pdbx_seq_one_letter_code
_entity_poly.pdbx_strand_id
1 'polypeptide(L)'
;MEFDTLQARFGEIARIVSSNFQKLPGSAMLVRYIQSSYQNDPVRSAIELILVLFFIRYLMSPSYSTHKQNYVKLREGEIEELVDDWTPEPIVADQTVLEEFENEKLPIIVGPTGPKVKLSNGRTAINLASYNFFNFNANEQIKEKAIQTLRTYGVGPCGPPQFYGTQDVHEKAESDIASYLGTEGCIVYAQTFSTVSSVIPAFCKRGDVIIADAAANYSIRKGLQISRSNIRWFKHGDVNDLERVMKSVANEQAKTGKLTRRFVVTEGLFETIGDVTDLPRLVELKEKYKFRIILDETWSFGVLGRTGRGLTEAQNVDPQQVDMIIGSLSGPLCAGGGFCAGSKDVIVHQRITSSAYTYSAALPAMLAMTASESVKLLQSNPDVLVQCRENIRALRAQLDPRSDWVVCTSSLDNPILLLVLKSEVIKARKLTVDDQERIFMECVEESLANGVMITRLKTRPYANAMAAKDSDWTLQPALKVCITSALSKKDIEKAGFGVKVGRQNYTYHSAGEIYSGENVYGILQAPRGDATEAIVLVAAWKSIDEELNRNGVALVLTLARYFKRWSLWSKDIILLLPPDSTTGTQAWVDAYHDAHDSKHIAPLPLKSGALQGALAIDYPHEQRYHELHVIYDGTNGQLPNLDLINSIVNIAGGQMGIETTVQRMAGHTDSYQDRLQTMLRGMLYQGLGYPTGPHSSFIPYHVDAITLQPTGEGWHDEMAMGRVVEGSFRSLNNLLEHLHQSFFFYLLMQKNRFVSIGTYLPSAMLLAANFTIMAIFLWVKSGQPTAKRENSDERKCDASEHKGITKPASWSPVTIERDLLLPLALVATCHSISAIPLFIFNHLGINVSWKYKSTPSTRPERMLN
;
A
#
# COMPACT_ATOMS: atom_id res chain seq x y z
N MET A 1 31.54 -95.92 -46.07
CA MET A 1 32.51 -95.22 -45.20
C MET A 1 32.29 -95.77 -43.80
N GLU A 2 33.14 -96.68 -43.38
CA GLU A 2 32.89 -97.64 -42.30
C GLU A 2 32.99 -97.03 -40.91
N PHE A 3 32.10 -97.46 -40.01
CA PHE A 3 32.00 -97.04 -38.62
C PHE A 3 33.35 -97.14 -37.87
N ASP A 4 34.19 -98.12 -38.24
CA ASP A 4 35.53 -98.34 -37.69
C ASP A 4 36.51 -97.21 -38.00
N THR A 5 36.42 -96.59 -39.18
CA THR A 5 37.26 -95.43 -39.54
C THR A 5 36.87 -94.18 -38.75
N LEU A 6 35.60 -94.06 -38.39
CA LEU A 6 35.06 -93.00 -37.55
C LEU A 6 35.50 -93.19 -36.09
N GLN A 7 35.48 -94.43 -35.60
CA GLN A 7 35.91 -94.77 -34.24
C GLN A 7 37.42 -94.58 -34.05
N ALA A 8 38.23 -94.93 -35.06
CA ALA A 8 39.68 -94.67 -35.06
C ALA A 8 39.99 -93.17 -35.06
N ARG A 9 39.30 -92.38 -35.91
CA ARG A 9 39.44 -90.92 -35.94
C ARG A 9 38.98 -90.28 -34.63
N PHE A 10 37.90 -90.75 -34.02
CA PHE A 10 37.45 -90.27 -32.71
C PHE A 10 38.47 -90.59 -31.61
N GLY A 11 39.06 -91.79 -31.62
CA GLY A 11 40.11 -92.17 -30.69
C GLY A 11 41.36 -91.30 -30.83
N GLU A 12 41.75 -90.99 -32.06
CA GLU A 12 42.89 -90.11 -32.35
C GLU A 12 42.63 -88.66 -31.91
N ILE A 13 41.44 -88.12 -32.23
CA ILE A 13 40.99 -86.80 -31.78
C ILE A 13 40.94 -86.74 -30.24
N ALA A 14 40.39 -87.75 -29.57
CA ALA A 14 40.31 -87.80 -28.11
C ALA A 14 41.70 -87.83 -27.47
N ARG A 15 42.66 -88.55 -28.06
CA ARG A 15 44.05 -88.57 -27.60
C ARG A 15 44.73 -87.22 -27.77
N ILE A 16 44.54 -86.58 -28.92
CA ILE A 16 45.07 -85.24 -29.21
C ILE A 16 44.50 -84.22 -28.22
N VAL A 17 43.18 -84.22 -28.03
CA VAL A 17 42.48 -83.35 -27.06
C VAL A 17 42.97 -83.60 -25.64
N SER A 18 43.12 -84.85 -25.21
CA SER A 18 43.63 -85.19 -23.88
C SER A 18 45.08 -84.71 -23.70
N SER A 19 45.94 -84.89 -24.70
CA SER A 19 47.35 -84.46 -24.63
C SER A 19 47.50 -82.95 -24.59
N ASN A 20 46.63 -82.21 -25.29
CA ASN A 20 46.62 -80.74 -25.25
C ASN A 20 45.98 -80.22 -23.96
N PHE A 21 44.97 -80.90 -23.44
CA PHE A 21 44.34 -80.56 -22.17
C PHE A 21 45.32 -80.73 -20.99
N GLN A 22 46.13 -81.78 -20.99
CA GLN A 22 47.17 -81.98 -19.95
C GLN A 22 48.30 -80.93 -19.98
N LYS A 23 48.49 -80.21 -21.10
CA LYS A 23 49.45 -79.10 -21.20
C LYS A 23 48.93 -77.79 -20.59
N LEU A 24 47.62 -77.66 -20.33
CA LEU A 24 47.05 -76.48 -19.68
C LEU A 24 47.44 -76.47 -18.18
N PRO A 25 48.03 -75.38 -17.67
CA PRO A 25 48.35 -75.27 -16.24
C PRO A 25 47.06 -75.34 -15.42
N GLY A 26 47.01 -76.24 -14.43
CA GLY A 26 45.84 -76.49 -13.59
C GLY A 26 44.93 -77.64 -14.07
N SER A 27 45.17 -78.23 -15.25
CA SER A 27 44.39 -79.36 -15.79
C SER A 27 44.38 -80.58 -14.88
N ALA A 28 45.50 -80.93 -14.24
CA ALA A 28 45.59 -82.05 -13.29
C ALA A 28 44.71 -81.86 -12.04
N MET A 29 44.52 -80.61 -11.60
CA MET A 29 43.63 -80.24 -10.50
C MET A 29 42.16 -80.41 -10.91
N LEU A 30 41.83 -79.98 -12.13
CA LEU A 30 40.47 -80.05 -12.68
C LEU A 30 40.03 -81.50 -12.96
N VAL A 31 40.93 -82.35 -13.46
CA VAL A 31 40.69 -83.80 -13.62
C VAL A 31 40.47 -84.47 -12.27
N ARG A 32 41.31 -84.18 -11.28
CA ARG A 32 41.12 -84.70 -9.90
C ARG A 32 39.81 -84.22 -9.28
N TYR A 33 39.44 -82.96 -9.50
CA TYR A 33 38.18 -82.40 -9.02
C TYR A 33 36.98 -83.13 -9.64
N ILE A 34 36.94 -83.30 -10.97
CA ILE A 34 35.89 -84.06 -11.66
C ILE A 34 35.83 -85.51 -11.15
N GLN A 35 36.98 -86.15 -10.99
CA GLN A 35 37.06 -87.53 -10.49
C GLN A 35 36.60 -87.64 -9.02
N SER A 36 36.85 -86.62 -8.20
CA SER A 36 36.37 -86.53 -6.82
C SER A 36 34.90 -86.13 -6.68
N SER A 37 34.35 -85.36 -7.63
CA SER A 37 32.94 -84.97 -7.70
C SER A 37 32.07 -86.15 -8.15
N TYR A 38 32.60 -87.02 -9.03
CA TYR A 38 31.85 -88.14 -9.59
C TYR A 38 31.41 -89.19 -8.56
N GLN A 39 32.25 -89.56 -7.56
CA GLN A 39 31.94 -90.47 -6.43
C GLN A 39 30.86 -91.57 -6.66
N ASN A 40 30.79 -92.15 -7.86
CA ASN A 40 29.73 -93.07 -8.31
C ASN A 40 28.27 -92.55 -8.19
N ASP A 41 28.03 -91.23 -8.11
CA ASP A 41 26.70 -90.62 -8.12
C ASP A 41 26.52 -89.77 -9.40
N PRO A 42 25.91 -90.33 -10.46
CA PRO A 42 25.73 -89.62 -11.73
C PRO A 42 24.75 -88.46 -11.63
N VAL A 43 23.85 -88.44 -10.64
CA VAL A 43 22.84 -87.39 -10.48
C VAL A 43 23.48 -86.12 -9.93
N ARG A 44 24.40 -86.26 -8.97
CA ARG A 44 25.14 -85.13 -8.40
C ARG A 44 26.01 -84.42 -9.43
N SER A 45 26.78 -85.17 -10.22
CA SER A 45 27.62 -84.59 -11.28
C SER A 45 26.80 -83.94 -12.38
N ALA A 46 25.61 -84.47 -12.71
CA ALA A 46 24.70 -83.83 -13.65
C ALA A 46 24.16 -82.50 -13.12
N ILE A 47 23.78 -82.43 -11.84
CA ILE A 47 23.32 -81.18 -11.20
C ILE A 47 24.45 -80.15 -11.13
N GLU A 48 25.67 -80.56 -10.76
CA GLU A 48 26.84 -79.66 -10.74
C GLU A 48 27.18 -79.16 -12.15
N LEU A 49 27.08 -80.00 -13.18
CA LEU A 49 27.26 -79.60 -14.56
C LEU A 49 26.18 -78.59 -15.00
N ILE A 50 24.91 -78.84 -14.64
CA ILE A 50 23.80 -77.91 -14.92
C ILE A 50 24.02 -76.58 -14.19
N LEU A 51 24.49 -76.59 -12.94
CA LEU A 51 24.83 -75.39 -12.18
C LEU A 51 26.00 -74.63 -12.81
N VAL A 52 27.04 -75.32 -13.28
CA VAL A 52 28.16 -74.69 -14.00
C VAL A 52 27.70 -74.11 -15.32
N LEU A 53 26.88 -74.82 -16.09
CA LEU A 53 26.29 -74.30 -17.34
C LEU A 53 25.36 -73.11 -17.08
N PHE A 54 24.58 -73.15 -16.00
CA PHE A 54 23.75 -72.05 -15.55
C PHE A 54 24.61 -70.85 -15.13
N PHE A 55 25.71 -71.08 -14.41
CA PHE A 55 26.64 -70.05 -13.97
C PHE A 55 27.38 -69.40 -15.14
N ILE A 56 27.84 -70.20 -16.11
CA ILE A 56 28.42 -69.70 -17.38
C ILE A 56 27.37 -68.92 -18.16
N ARG A 57 26.13 -69.43 -18.26
CA ARG A 57 25.04 -68.72 -18.91
C ARG A 57 24.67 -67.44 -18.17
N TYR A 58 24.77 -67.40 -16.85
CA TYR A 58 24.50 -66.21 -16.04
C TYR A 58 25.60 -65.16 -16.21
N LEU A 59 26.88 -65.56 -16.20
CA LEU A 59 28.02 -64.67 -16.46
C LEU A 59 28.05 -64.15 -17.90
N MET A 60 27.67 -64.97 -18.88
CA MET A 60 27.58 -64.56 -20.28
C MET A 60 26.23 -63.94 -20.63
N SER A 61 25.22 -64.03 -19.75
CA SER A 61 23.99 -63.30 -19.95
C SER A 61 24.29 -61.82 -19.72
N PRO A 62 23.92 -60.95 -20.66
CA PRO A 62 24.08 -59.52 -20.45
C PRO A 62 23.29 -59.15 -19.19
N SER A 63 23.94 -58.45 -18.26
CA SER A 63 23.24 -57.82 -17.14
C SER A 63 22.03 -57.09 -17.70
N TYR A 64 20.84 -57.35 -17.16
CA TYR A 64 19.60 -56.73 -17.63
C TYR A 64 19.84 -55.23 -17.82
N SER A 65 19.83 -54.78 -19.08
CA SER A 65 19.85 -53.34 -19.35
C SER A 65 18.52 -52.79 -18.86
N THR A 66 18.58 -51.98 -17.80
CA THR A 66 17.46 -51.15 -17.34
C THR A 66 17.12 -50.02 -18.33
N HIS A 67 17.84 -49.92 -19.46
CA HIS A 67 17.64 -48.89 -20.47
C HIS A 67 17.08 -49.49 -21.77
N LYS A 68 15.78 -49.80 -21.77
CA LYS A 68 14.95 -49.64 -22.98
C LYS A 68 14.20 -48.31 -22.86
N GLN A 69 14.93 -47.22 -22.98
CA GLN A 69 14.37 -45.97 -23.47
C GLN A 69 14.86 -45.81 -24.91
N ASN A 70 13.94 -45.49 -25.82
CA ASN A 70 14.24 -45.25 -27.23
C ASN A 70 15.13 -44.01 -27.40
N TYR A 71 16.42 -44.14 -27.10
CA TYR A 71 17.41 -43.13 -27.48
C TYR A 71 17.91 -43.44 -28.88
N VAL A 72 17.75 -42.48 -29.78
CA VAL A 72 18.42 -42.48 -31.07
C VAL A 72 19.93 -42.43 -30.77
N LYS A 73 20.69 -43.41 -31.25
CA LYS A 73 22.16 -43.37 -31.17
C LYS A 73 22.66 -42.30 -32.13
N LEU A 74 23.06 -41.16 -31.59
CA LEU A 74 23.65 -40.05 -32.34
C LEU A 74 25.07 -40.41 -32.80
N ARG A 75 25.49 -39.90 -33.96
CA ARG A 75 26.89 -39.98 -34.44
C ARG A 75 27.78 -39.02 -33.66
N GLU A 76 29.08 -39.27 -33.61
CA GLU A 76 30.03 -38.36 -32.91
C GLU A 76 29.94 -36.91 -33.41
N GLY A 77 29.79 -36.70 -34.73
CA GLY A 77 29.57 -35.37 -35.29
C GLY A 77 28.20 -34.76 -34.95
N GLU A 78 27.14 -35.56 -34.80
CA GLU A 78 25.83 -35.08 -34.33
C GLU A 78 25.88 -34.72 -32.84
N ILE A 79 26.72 -35.40 -32.05
CA ILE A 79 26.99 -35.06 -30.64
C ILE A 79 27.78 -33.74 -30.57
N GLU A 80 28.82 -33.57 -31.39
CA GLU A 80 29.56 -32.30 -31.46
C GLU A 80 28.66 -31.15 -31.90
N GLU A 81 27.82 -31.33 -32.92
CA GLU A 81 26.84 -30.33 -33.36
C GLU A 81 25.84 -29.99 -32.26
N LEU A 82 25.31 -30.99 -31.54
CA LEU A 82 24.43 -30.75 -30.39
C LEU A 82 25.14 -30.11 -29.20
N VAL A 83 26.43 -30.37 -28.99
CA VAL A 83 27.22 -29.76 -27.92
C VAL A 83 27.56 -28.30 -28.27
N ASP A 84 27.87 -28.02 -29.54
CA ASP A 84 28.11 -26.66 -30.05
C ASP A 84 26.80 -25.83 -30.06
N ASP A 85 25.66 -26.45 -30.38
CA ASP A 85 24.33 -25.82 -30.32
C ASP A 85 23.80 -25.71 -28.88
N TRP A 86 24.32 -26.50 -27.94
CA TRP A 86 23.84 -26.51 -26.57
C TRP A 86 24.39 -25.33 -25.79
N THR A 87 23.52 -24.37 -25.53
CA THR A 87 23.76 -23.31 -24.56
C THR A 87 23.30 -23.80 -23.18
N PRO A 88 24.20 -23.92 -22.18
CA PRO A 88 23.78 -24.28 -20.83
C PRO A 88 22.79 -23.24 -20.32
N GLU A 89 21.64 -23.71 -19.82
CA GLU A 89 20.77 -22.82 -19.05
C GLU A 89 21.57 -22.28 -17.86
N PRO A 90 21.54 -20.96 -17.62
CA PRO A 90 22.25 -20.38 -16.50
C PRO A 90 21.72 -21.00 -15.20
N ILE A 91 22.64 -21.29 -14.27
CA ILE A 91 22.31 -21.90 -12.96
C ILE A 91 21.27 -21.06 -12.20
N VAL A 92 21.24 -19.76 -12.48
CA VAL A 92 20.31 -18.79 -11.93
C VAL A 92 19.64 -18.07 -13.11
N ALA A 93 18.31 -18.07 -13.14
CA ALA A 93 17.57 -17.27 -14.10
C ALA A 93 17.83 -15.77 -13.84
N ASP A 94 17.81 -14.97 -14.90
CA ASP A 94 17.94 -13.53 -14.77
C ASP A 94 16.84 -12.96 -13.86
N GLN A 95 17.21 -11.99 -13.02
CA GLN A 95 16.25 -11.37 -12.12
C GLN A 95 15.20 -10.61 -12.95
N THR A 96 13.94 -10.79 -12.59
CA THR A 96 12.88 -9.95 -13.14
C THR A 96 12.99 -8.53 -12.59
N VAL A 97 12.50 -7.54 -13.34
CA VAL A 97 12.47 -6.12 -12.90
C VAL A 97 11.84 -5.97 -11.50
N LEU A 98 10.82 -6.78 -11.19
CA LEU A 98 10.18 -6.78 -9.87
C LEU A 98 11.10 -7.31 -8.75
N GLU A 99 11.91 -8.34 -9.03
CA GLU A 99 12.84 -8.92 -8.06
C GLU A 99 14.03 -8.01 -7.80
N GLU A 100 14.58 -7.42 -8.86
CA GLU A 100 15.67 -6.44 -8.75
C GLU A 100 15.22 -5.26 -7.87
N PHE A 101 14.07 -4.67 -8.21
CA PHE A 101 13.48 -3.59 -7.44
C PHE A 101 13.15 -3.96 -6.00
N GLU A 102 12.68 -5.19 -5.75
CA GLU A 102 12.46 -5.67 -4.40
C GLU A 102 13.77 -5.78 -3.62
N ASN A 103 14.81 -6.39 -4.22
CA ASN A 103 16.11 -6.59 -3.59
C ASN A 103 16.79 -5.25 -3.23
N GLU A 104 16.70 -4.25 -4.11
CA GLU A 104 17.24 -2.91 -3.86
C GLU A 104 16.58 -2.21 -2.66
N LYS A 105 15.29 -2.48 -2.41
CA LYS A 105 14.48 -1.76 -1.42
C LYS A 105 14.29 -2.47 -0.08
N LEU A 106 14.92 -3.62 0.13
CA LEU A 106 14.79 -4.36 1.39
C LEU A 106 15.35 -3.55 2.58
N PRO A 107 14.52 -3.21 3.58
CA PRO A 107 14.99 -2.46 4.73
C PRO A 107 15.87 -3.33 5.64
N ILE A 108 17.04 -2.79 6.02
CA ILE A 108 17.94 -3.44 6.98
C ILE A 108 17.65 -2.90 8.38
N ILE A 109 17.37 -3.80 9.33
CA ILE A 109 17.17 -3.48 10.74
C ILE A 109 18.53 -3.39 11.44
N VAL A 110 18.76 -2.29 12.16
CA VAL A 110 19.96 -2.08 12.98
C VAL A 110 19.58 -2.27 14.45
N GLY A 111 20.13 -3.32 15.07
CA GLY A 111 19.86 -3.68 16.46
C GLY A 111 18.85 -4.84 16.60
N PRO A 112 18.24 -5.02 17.79
CA PRO A 112 17.31 -6.12 18.03
C PRO A 112 16.01 -5.96 17.24
N THR A 113 15.47 -7.08 16.79
CA THR A 113 14.13 -7.12 16.20
C THR A 113 13.08 -7.07 17.30
N GLY A 114 12.14 -6.13 17.19
CA GLY A 114 11.06 -5.94 18.15
C GLY A 114 9.88 -5.17 17.54
N PRO A 115 8.89 -4.79 18.35
CA PRO A 115 7.70 -4.05 17.90
C PRO A 115 8.02 -2.68 17.28
N LYS A 116 9.13 -2.05 17.71
CA LYS A 116 9.67 -0.81 17.14
C LYS A 116 11.13 -1.06 16.79
N VAL A 117 11.49 -0.84 15.53
CA VAL A 117 12.83 -1.14 15.00
C VAL A 117 13.49 0.11 14.44
N LYS A 118 14.81 0.19 14.56
CA LYS A 118 15.62 1.22 13.91
C LYS A 118 16.12 0.66 12.58
N LEU A 119 15.92 1.42 11.50
CA LEU A 119 16.37 1.07 10.16
C LEU A 119 17.78 1.63 9.91
N SER A 120 18.48 1.09 8.91
CA SER A 120 19.81 1.56 8.47
C SER A 120 19.84 3.04 8.09
N ASN A 121 18.72 3.58 7.60
CA ASN A 121 18.52 5.00 7.30
C ASN A 121 18.35 5.89 8.56
N GLY A 122 18.45 5.33 9.77
CA GLY A 122 18.32 6.04 11.04
C GLY A 122 16.89 6.23 11.54
N ARG A 123 15.86 5.93 10.73
CA ARG A 123 14.45 6.09 11.10
C ARG A 123 13.97 4.94 11.99
N THR A 124 12.99 5.22 12.84
CA THR A 124 12.29 4.20 13.62
C THR A 124 10.96 3.87 12.96
N ALA A 125 10.64 2.58 12.85
CA ALA A 125 9.38 2.10 12.30
C ALA A 125 8.70 1.10 13.26
N ILE A 126 7.37 1.07 13.24
CA ILE A 126 6.55 0.03 13.86
C ILE A 126 6.70 -1.23 13.00
N ASN A 127 7.05 -2.36 13.61
CA ASN A 127 7.30 -3.61 12.92
C ASN A 127 6.06 -4.50 12.98
N LEU A 128 5.33 -4.56 11.87
CA LEU A 128 4.23 -5.48 11.62
C LEU A 128 4.60 -6.54 10.56
N ALA A 129 5.90 -6.80 10.38
CA ALA A 129 6.40 -7.83 9.46
C ALA A 129 7.11 -8.99 10.20
N SER A 130 7.10 -8.99 11.53
CA SER A 130 7.78 -9.98 12.37
C SER A 130 6.81 -11.03 12.90
N TYR A 131 7.25 -12.28 12.96
CA TYR A 131 6.54 -13.40 13.62
C TYR A 131 6.70 -13.43 15.14
N ASN A 132 7.27 -12.38 15.73
CA ASN A 132 7.45 -12.25 17.18
C ASN A 132 6.15 -11.75 17.84
N PHE A 133 5.13 -12.60 17.87
CA PHE A 133 3.78 -12.25 18.31
C PHE A 133 3.70 -11.85 19.79
N PHE A 134 4.62 -12.32 20.63
CA PHE A 134 4.59 -12.11 22.08
C PHE A 134 5.74 -11.28 22.62
N ASN A 135 6.61 -10.79 21.73
CA ASN A 135 7.82 -10.06 22.09
C ASN A 135 8.78 -10.82 23.04
N PHE A 136 8.79 -12.16 22.98
CA PHE A 136 9.66 -12.98 23.83
C PHE A 136 11.14 -12.80 23.51
N ASN A 137 11.49 -12.41 22.28
CA ASN A 137 12.87 -12.05 21.91
C ASN A 137 13.49 -10.97 22.83
N ALA A 138 12.66 -10.05 23.35
CA ALA A 138 13.11 -8.98 24.24
C ALA A 138 13.02 -9.35 25.73
N ASN A 139 12.53 -10.54 26.07
CA ASN A 139 12.30 -10.94 27.46
C ASN A 139 13.62 -11.22 28.20
N GLU A 140 13.87 -10.48 29.29
CA GLU A 140 15.11 -10.60 30.08
C GLU A 140 15.28 -11.97 30.75
N GLN A 141 14.20 -12.65 31.14
CA GLN A 141 14.27 -13.99 31.73
C GLN A 141 14.82 -15.02 30.73
N ILE A 142 14.38 -14.95 29.47
CA ILE A 142 14.89 -15.82 28.41
C ILE A 142 16.35 -15.48 28.10
N LYS A 143 16.70 -14.19 28.02
CA LYS A 143 18.09 -13.75 27.75
C LYS A 143 19.05 -14.23 28.82
N GLU A 144 18.72 -14.07 30.10
CA GLU A 144 19.60 -14.50 31.19
C GLU A 144 19.81 -16.01 31.17
N LYS A 145 18.74 -16.79 30.99
CA LYS A 145 18.85 -18.24 30.82
C LYS A 145 19.68 -18.60 29.59
N ALA A 146 19.54 -17.88 28.48
CA ALA A 146 20.31 -18.13 27.27
C ALA A 146 21.81 -17.85 27.47
N ILE A 147 22.15 -16.79 28.21
CA ILE A 147 23.53 -16.47 28.61
C ILE A 147 24.10 -17.56 29.52
N GLN A 148 23.30 -18.05 30.48
CA GLN A 148 23.70 -19.15 31.35
C GLN A 148 23.95 -20.43 30.54
N THR A 149 23.03 -20.81 29.66
CA THR A 149 23.19 -21.98 28.78
C THR A 149 24.41 -21.82 27.87
N LEU A 150 24.66 -20.63 27.32
CA LEU A 150 25.83 -20.36 26.49
C LEU A 150 27.13 -20.55 27.28
N ARG A 151 27.18 -20.12 28.55
CA ARG A 151 28.34 -20.31 29.43
C ARG A 151 28.57 -21.77 29.80
N THR A 152 27.50 -22.55 29.95
CA THR A 152 27.60 -23.97 30.34
C THR A 152 27.90 -24.90 29.16
N TYR A 153 27.22 -24.71 28.02
CA TYR A 153 27.23 -25.65 26.89
C TYR A 153 28.00 -25.15 25.67
N GLY A 154 28.37 -23.86 25.63
CA GLY A 154 28.99 -23.23 24.46
C GLY A 154 27.98 -22.87 23.35
N VAL A 155 28.51 -22.51 22.19
CA VAL A 155 27.71 -21.95 21.07
C VAL A 155 26.84 -23.00 20.37
N GLY A 156 27.37 -24.20 20.12
CA GLY A 156 26.63 -25.24 19.44
C GLY A 156 27.31 -26.61 19.52
N PRO A 157 26.56 -27.69 19.25
CA PRO A 157 27.03 -29.06 19.47
C PRO A 157 27.99 -29.59 18.39
N CYS A 158 28.09 -28.93 17.21
CA CYS A 158 28.98 -29.30 16.10
C CYS A 158 28.89 -30.77 15.63
N GLY A 159 27.80 -31.46 15.97
CA GLY A 159 27.58 -32.85 15.64
C GLY A 159 26.09 -33.15 15.48
N PRO A 160 25.72 -34.14 14.64
CA PRO A 160 24.35 -34.58 14.49
C PRO A 160 23.78 -35.24 15.76
N PRO A 161 22.48 -35.06 16.06
CA PRO A 161 21.82 -35.67 17.22
C PRO A 161 22.00 -37.19 17.33
N GLN A 162 21.95 -37.90 16.20
CA GLN A 162 22.03 -39.37 16.15
C GLN A 162 23.40 -39.93 16.53
N PHE A 163 24.44 -39.09 16.59
CA PHE A 163 25.80 -39.50 16.93
C PHE A 163 26.19 -38.98 18.32
N TYR A 164 26.79 -37.79 18.40
CA TYR A 164 27.29 -37.17 19.63
C TYR A 164 26.79 -35.72 19.82
N GLY A 165 25.78 -35.30 19.06
CA GLY A 165 25.23 -33.95 19.12
C GLY A 165 24.14 -33.74 20.16
N THR A 166 23.57 -34.82 20.73
CA THR A 166 22.47 -34.72 21.69
C THR A 166 22.99 -34.37 23.09
N GLN A 167 22.41 -33.32 23.67
CA GLN A 167 22.67 -32.83 25.03
C GLN A 167 21.38 -32.91 25.86
N ASP A 168 21.49 -32.92 27.18
CA ASP A 168 20.37 -32.96 28.14
C ASP A 168 19.31 -31.86 27.91
N VAL A 169 19.74 -30.66 27.50
CA VAL A 169 18.82 -29.56 27.14
C VAL A 169 17.90 -29.90 25.97
N HIS A 170 18.33 -30.76 25.04
CA HIS A 170 17.50 -31.21 23.91
C HIS A 170 16.41 -32.17 24.39
N GLU A 171 16.77 -33.17 25.19
CA GLU A 171 15.80 -34.11 25.77
C GLU A 171 14.80 -33.37 26.66
N LYS A 172 15.27 -32.36 27.41
CA LYS A 172 14.38 -31.52 28.22
C LYS A 172 13.42 -30.71 27.36
N ALA A 173 13.89 -30.10 26.27
CA ALA A 173 13.03 -29.37 25.34
C ALA A 173 11.99 -30.29 24.69
N GLU A 174 12.39 -31.48 24.24
CA GLU A 174 11.50 -32.51 23.70
C GLU A 174 10.43 -32.92 24.72
N SER A 175 10.81 -33.18 25.97
CA SER A 175 9.89 -33.53 27.06
C SER A 175 8.91 -32.40 27.40
N ASP A 176 9.38 -31.15 27.45
CA ASP A 176 8.55 -29.99 27.76
C ASP A 176 7.53 -29.72 26.63
N ILE A 177 7.94 -29.84 25.36
CA ILE A 177 7.04 -29.69 24.20
C ILE A 177 5.99 -30.82 24.17
N ALA A 178 6.41 -32.08 24.35
CA ALA A 178 5.50 -33.22 24.39
C ALA A 178 4.46 -33.08 25.51
N SER A 179 4.90 -32.68 26.71
CA SER A 179 4.02 -32.46 27.87
C SER A 179 3.04 -31.31 27.63
N TYR A 180 3.47 -30.26 26.94
CA TYR A 180 2.62 -29.12 26.63
C TYR A 180 1.55 -29.45 25.58
N LEU A 181 1.92 -30.17 24.52
CA LEU A 181 0.98 -30.65 23.50
C LEU A 181 0.04 -31.72 24.05
N GLY A 182 0.49 -32.57 24.97
CA GLY A 182 -0.25 -33.75 25.43
C GLY A 182 0.00 -35.01 24.60
N THR A 183 1.18 -35.12 23.97
CA THR A 183 1.61 -36.29 23.19
C THR A 183 2.60 -37.16 23.97
N GLU A 184 2.81 -38.41 23.55
CA GLU A 184 3.73 -39.33 24.23
C GLU A 184 5.20 -38.93 24.11
N GLY A 185 5.58 -38.34 22.97
CA GLY A 185 6.96 -37.90 22.73
C GLY A 185 7.05 -36.81 21.68
N CYS A 186 8.24 -36.22 21.61
CA CYS A 186 8.62 -35.19 20.66
C CYS A 186 10.08 -35.39 20.22
N ILE A 187 10.41 -34.97 19.00
CA ILE A 187 11.76 -34.89 18.46
C ILE A 187 12.01 -33.47 17.95
N VAL A 188 13.18 -32.90 18.26
CA VAL A 188 13.55 -31.55 17.83
C VAL A 188 14.53 -31.59 16.66
N TYR A 189 14.32 -30.68 15.70
CA TYR A 189 15.13 -30.48 14.51
C TYR A 189 15.79 -29.10 14.53
N ALA A 190 17.00 -28.98 13.99
CA ALA A 190 17.76 -27.73 13.99
C ALA A 190 17.15 -26.62 13.10
N GLN A 191 16.40 -26.98 12.06
CA GLN A 191 15.85 -26.07 11.05
C GLN A 191 14.37 -26.37 10.79
N THR A 192 13.50 -25.35 10.87
CA THR A 192 12.04 -25.49 10.65
C THR A 192 11.72 -26.04 9.26
N PHE A 193 12.25 -25.41 8.20
CA PHE A 193 11.95 -25.79 6.83
C PHE A 193 12.36 -27.23 6.49
N SER A 194 13.50 -27.67 7.04
CA SER A 194 14.02 -29.03 6.88
C SER A 194 13.24 -30.08 7.69
N THR A 195 12.43 -29.66 8.67
CA THR A 195 11.66 -30.56 9.54
C THR A 195 10.61 -31.29 8.71
N VAL A 196 9.61 -30.57 8.18
CA VAL A 196 8.52 -31.16 7.39
C VAL A 196 9.06 -31.94 6.19
N SER A 197 10.04 -31.36 5.48
CA SER A 197 10.63 -31.98 4.30
C SER A 197 11.44 -33.26 4.59
N SER A 198 11.79 -33.52 5.86
CA SER A 198 12.44 -34.76 6.29
C SER A 198 11.49 -35.74 6.98
N VAL A 199 10.48 -35.24 7.71
CA VAL A 199 9.48 -36.06 8.39
C VAL A 199 8.64 -36.83 7.38
N ILE A 200 8.11 -36.16 6.34
CA ILE A 200 7.28 -36.80 5.31
C ILE A 200 8.00 -38.00 4.66
N PRO A 201 9.23 -37.87 4.10
CA PRO A 201 9.93 -39.00 3.50
C PRO A 201 10.46 -40.03 4.52
N ALA A 202 10.52 -39.74 5.82
CA ALA A 202 10.86 -40.74 6.83
C ALA A 202 9.79 -41.84 6.92
N PHE A 203 8.51 -41.47 6.75
CA PHE A 203 7.36 -42.38 6.81
C PHE A 203 6.82 -42.79 5.44
N CYS A 204 6.73 -41.84 4.52
CA CYS A 204 6.18 -42.04 3.19
C CYS A 204 7.29 -42.43 2.21
N LYS A 205 7.16 -43.59 1.57
CA LYS A 205 8.10 -44.10 0.58
C LYS A 205 7.39 -44.34 -0.75
N ARG A 206 8.18 -44.65 -1.78
CA ARG A 206 7.67 -45.01 -3.11
C ARG A 206 6.63 -46.13 -3.01
N GLY A 207 5.42 -45.86 -3.53
CA GLY A 207 4.29 -46.80 -3.53
C GLY A 207 3.24 -46.53 -2.45
N ASP A 208 3.52 -45.69 -1.47
CA ASP A 208 2.50 -45.18 -0.55
C ASP A 208 1.65 -44.09 -1.21
N VAL A 209 0.49 -43.82 -0.62
CA VAL A 209 -0.45 -42.80 -1.10
C VAL A 209 -0.52 -41.66 -0.11
N ILE A 210 -0.35 -40.43 -0.59
CA ILE A 210 -0.50 -39.21 0.20
C ILE A 210 -1.62 -38.37 -0.42
N ILE A 211 -2.59 -37.97 0.40
CA ILE A 211 -3.58 -36.96 0.05
C ILE A 211 -3.14 -35.64 0.68
N ALA A 212 -2.95 -34.60 -0.14
CA ALA A 212 -2.46 -33.30 0.32
C ALA A 212 -3.43 -32.18 -0.04
N ASP A 213 -3.54 -31.20 0.85
CA ASP A 213 -4.34 -30.00 0.61
C ASP A 213 -3.73 -29.16 -0.53
N ALA A 214 -4.55 -28.69 -1.46
CA ALA A 214 -4.11 -27.90 -2.60
C ALA A 214 -3.44 -26.56 -2.22
N ALA A 215 -3.63 -26.02 -1.02
CA ALA A 215 -3.01 -24.79 -0.52
C ALA A 215 -1.80 -25.01 0.40
N ALA A 216 -1.34 -26.26 0.55
CA ALA A 216 -0.22 -26.60 1.44
C ALA A 216 1.04 -25.77 1.20
N ASN A 217 1.72 -25.43 2.29
CA ASN A 217 2.91 -24.59 2.31
C ASN A 217 4.08 -25.18 1.52
N TYR A 218 5.05 -24.31 1.23
CA TYR A 218 6.19 -24.67 0.37
C TYR A 218 7.04 -25.82 0.96
N SER A 219 7.22 -25.88 2.29
CA SER A 219 7.95 -26.96 2.96
C SER A 219 7.27 -28.33 2.81
N ILE A 220 5.94 -28.39 2.96
CA ILE A 220 5.15 -29.60 2.76
C ILE A 220 5.33 -30.07 1.32
N ARG A 221 5.16 -29.19 0.34
CA ARG A 221 5.30 -29.54 -1.10
C ARG A 221 6.66 -30.14 -1.42
N LYS A 222 7.74 -29.58 -0.85
CA LYS A 222 9.08 -30.14 -1.01
C LYS A 222 9.23 -31.51 -0.33
N GLY A 223 8.64 -31.70 0.86
CA GLY A 223 8.58 -33.02 1.49
C GLY A 223 7.82 -34.05 0.66
N LEU A 224 6.69 -33.68 0.06
CA LEU A 224 5.92 -34.52 -0.85
C LEU A 224 6.76 -34.90 -2.08
N GLN A 225 7.44 -33.93 -2.70
CA GLN A 225 8.35 -34.16 -3.83
C GLN A 225 9.49 -35.14 -3.47
N ILE A 226 10.12 -34.97 -2.31
CA ILE A 226 11.21 -35.83 -1.84
C ILE A 226 10.72 -37.25 -1.53
N SER A 227 9.48 -37.41 -1.05
CA SER A 227 8.92 -38.72 -0.69
C SER A 227 8.79 -39.69 -1.86
N ARG A 228 8.65 -39.19 -3.10
CA ARG A 228 8.36 -39.97 -4.32
C ARG A 228 7.13 -40.89 -4.17
N SER A 229 6.18 -40.50 -3.32
CA SER A 229 4.92 -41.20 -3.09
C SER A 229 3.89 -40.85 -4.17
N ASN A 230 2.79 -41.60 -4.23
CA ASN A 230 1.66 -41.25 -5.10
C ASN A 230 0.85 -40.14 -4.44
N ILE A 231 0.97 -38.92 -4.95
CA ILE A 231 0.31 -37.73 -4.40
C ILE A 231 -1.07 -37.56 -5.06
N ARG A 232 -2.10 -37.31 -4.25
CA ARG A 232 -3.43 -36.93 -4.68
C ARG A 232 -3.79 -35.60 -4.02
N TRP A 233 -4.27 -34.65 -4.79
CA TRP A 233 -4.69 -33.35 -4.27
C TRP A 233 -6.20 -33.33 -4.00
N PHE A 234 -6.60 -32.62 -2.96
CA PHE A 234 -8.00 -32.25 -2.74
C PHE A 234 -8.11 -30.72 -2.66
N LYS A 235 -9.28 -30.19 -3.01
CA LYS A 235 -9.53 -28.75 -2.97
C LYS A 235 -9.43 -28.21 -1.54
N HIS A 236 -8.71 -27.11 -1.40
CA HIS A 236 -8.50 -26.46 -0.12
C HIS A 236 -9.82 -26.14 0.59
N GLY A 237 -9.93 -26.51 1.87
CA GLY A 237 -11.12 -26.30 2.70
C GLY A 237 -12.35 -27.14 2.33
N ASP A 238 -12.32 -27.93 1.26
CA ASP A 238 -13.46 -28.76 0.82
C ASP A 238 -13.36 -30.18 1.35
N VAL A 239 -14.00 -30.41 2.49
CA VAL A 239 -14.00 -31.71 3.16
C VAL A 239 -14.78 -32.78 2.37
N ASN A 240 -15.73 -32.38 1.53
CA ASN A 240 -16.47 -33.33 0.68
C ASN A 240 -15.58 -33.84 -0.46
N ASP A 241 -14.76 -32.96 -1.03
CA ASP A 241 -13.77 -33.36 -2.03
C ASP A 241 -12.69 -34.26 -1.42
N LEU A 242 -12.24 -33.96 -0.20
CA LEU A 242 -11.37 -34.85 0.57
C LEU A 242 -11.99 -36.25 0.72
N GLU A 243 -13.25 -36.35 1.15
CA GLU A 243 -13.94 -37.63 1.29
C GLU A 243 -14.04 -38.38 -0.05
N ARG A 244 -14.33 -37.67 -1.16
CA ARG A 244 -14.34 -38.24 -2.51
C ARG A 244 -12.99 -38.85 -2.89
N VAL A 245 -11.89 -38.13 -2.64
CA VAL A 245 -10.53 -38.61 -2.93
C VAL A 245 -10.15 -39.79 -2.04
N MET A 246 -10.44 -39.73 -0.73
CA MET A 246 -10.20 -40.84 0.21
C MET A 246 -10.95 -42.10 -0.19
N LYS A 247 -12.23 -41.97 -0.61
CA LYS A 247 -13.04 -43.08 -1.11
C LYS A 247 -12.48 -43.67 -2.41
N SER A 248 -11.99 -42.83 -3.33
CA SER A 248 -11.32 -43.28 -4.55
C SER A 248 -10.10 -44.14 -4.25
N VAL A 249 -9.22 -43.66 -3.35
CA VAL A 249 -8.01 -44.38 -2.94
C VAL A 249 -8.37 -45.70 -2.25
N ALA A 250 -9.36 -45.70 -1.36
CA ALA A 250 -9.83 -46.92 -0.70
C ALA A 250 -10.35 -47.96 -1.71
N ASN A 251 -11.12 -47.53 -2.72
CA ASN A 251 -11.64 -48.41 -3.77
C ASN A 251 -10.53 -48.96 -4.69
N GLU A 252 -9.57 -48.13 -5.09
CA GLU A 252 -8.41 -48.56 -5.89
C GLU A 252 -7.59 -49.63 -5.15
N GLN A 253 -7.40 -49.43 -3.84
CA GLN A 253 -6.68 -50.38 -3.00
C GLN A 253 -7.45 -51.70 -2.84
N ALA A 254 -8.78 -51.64 -2.65
CA ALA A 254 -9.63 -52.82 -2.58
C ALA A 254 -9.57 -53.66 -3.87
N LYS A 255 -9.46 -53.01 -5.04
CA LYS A 255 -9.29 -53.70 -6.33
C LYS A 255 -7.90 -54.34 -6.48
N THR A 256 -6.86 -53.66 -6.02
CA THR A 256 -5.47 -54.12 -6.20
C THR A 256 -5.08 -55.20 -5.20
N GLY A 257 -5.73 -55.26 -4.03
CA GLY A 257 -5.42 -56.19 -2.94
C GLY A 257 -4.11 -55.89 -2.19
N LYS A 258 -3.32 -54.92 -2.64
CA LYS A 258 -2.05 -54.53 -2.04
C LYS A 258 -2.29 -53.56 -0.87
N LEU A 259 -1.82 -53.93 0.31
CA LEU A 259 -1.78 -53.03 1.47
C LEU A 259 -0.69 -51.96 1.27
N THR A 260 -1.09 -50.70 1.15
CA THR A 260 -0.21 -49.53 1.09
C THR A 260 -0.47 -48.62 2.29
N ARG A 261 0.56 -47.87 2.72
CA ARG A 261 0.37 -46.87 3.77
C ARG A 261 -0.27 -45.63 3.15
N ARG A 262 -1.15 -45.00 3.92
CA ARG A 262 -2.02 -43.92 3.47
C ARG A 262 -1.96 -42.77 4.45
N PHE A 263 -1.66 -41.58 3.94
CA PHE A 263 -1.48 -40.37 4.73
C PHE A 263 -2.36 -39.24 4.17
N VAL A 264 -2.86 -38.39 5.06
CA VAL A 264 -3.42 -37.08 4.74
C VAL A 264 -2.48 -36.03 5.34
N VAL A 265 -2.08 -35.04 4.54
CA VAL A 265 -1.19 -33.96 4.95
C VAL A 265 -1.94 -32.64 4.82
N THR A 266 -1.99 -31.88 5.91
CA THR A 266 -2.64 -30.56 5.95
C THR A 266 -1.96 -29.65 6.98
N GLU A 267 -2.20 -28.34 6.86
CA GLU A 267 -1.80 -27.34 7.86
C GLU A 267 -2.92 -27.12 8.88
N GLY A 268 -2.54 -26.83 10.12
CA GLY A 268 -3.49 -26.40 11.14
C GLY A 268 -3.99 -24.98 10.87
N LEU A 269 -3.05 -24.06 10.69
CA LEU A 269 -3.28 -22.67 10.28
C LEU A 269 -2.46 -22.40 9.02
N PHE A 270 -3.12 -22.13 7.90
CA PHE A 270 -2.47 -22.03 6.60
C PHE A 270 -1.64 -20.75 6.48
N GLU A 271 -0.37 -20.88 6.05
CA GLU A 271 0.48 -19.71 5.79
C GLU A 271 0.00 -18.87 4.59
N THR A 272 -0.62 -19.53 3.62
CA THR A 272 -0.96 -18.97 2.31
C THR A 272 -2.28 -18.20 2.30
N ILE A 273 -3.29 -18.71 3.00
CA ILE A 273 -4.66 -18.17 3.03
C ILE A 273 -5.02 -17.60 4.41
N GLY A 274 -4.40 -18.12 5.48
CA GLY A 274 -4.59 -17.65 6.84
C GLY A 274 -5.78 -18.27 7.57
N ASP A 275 -6.48 -19.21 6.96
CA ASP A 275 -7.61 -19.94 7.51
C ASP A 275 -7.17 -21.21 8.27
N VAL A 276 -8.14 -21.96 8.80
CA VAL A 276 -7.92 -23.14 9.65
C VAL A 276 -8.59 -24.37 9.08
N THR A 277 -7.93 -25.52 9.19
CA THR A 277 -8.53 -26.81 8.81
C THR A 277 -9.65 -27.23 9.78
N ASP A 278 -10.69 -27.89 9.29
CA ASP A 278 -11.67 -28.62 10.12
C ASP A 278 -11.08 -29.97 10.58
N LEU A 279 -10.44 -29.95 11.75
CA LEU A 279 -9.75 -31.10 12.32
C LEU A 279 -10.72 -32.19 12.83
N PRO A 280 -11.84 -31.90 13.52
CA PRO A 280 -12.81 -32.90 13.93
C PRO A 280 -13.31 -33.75 12.77
N ARG A 281 -13.70 -33.11 11.66
CA ARG A 281 -14.18 -33.83 10.48
C ARG A 281 -13.07 -34.63 9.80
N LEU A 282 -11.84 -34.10 9.78
CA LEU A 282 -10.68 -34.83 9.27
C LEU A 282 -10.39 -36.10 10.08
N VAL A 283 -10.50 -36.05 11.41
CA VAL A 283 -10.34 -37.22 12.29
C VAL A 283 -11.44 -38.26 12.06
N GLU A 284 -12.69 -37.84 11.86
CA GLU A 284 -13.78 -38.75 11.50
C GLU A 284 -13.49 -39.51 10.19
N LEU A 285 -13.06 -38.78 9.15
CA LEU A 285 -12.71 -39.36 7.86
C LEU A 285 -11.47 -40.26 7.94
N LYS A 286 -10.47 -39.88 8.74
CA LYS A 286 -9.30 -40.70 9.07
C LYS A 286 -9.75 -42.07 9.58
N GLU A 287 -10.62 -42.09 10.58
CA GLU A 287 -11.09 -43.34 11.19
C GLU A 287 -11.96 -44.18 10.25
N LYS A 288 -12.79 -43.53 9.43
CA LYS A 288 -13.65 -44.20 8.44
C LYS A 288 -12.85 -44.90 7.34
N TYR A 289 -11.86 -44.23 6.77
CA TYR A 289 -11.10 -44.75 5.62
C TYR A 289 -9.72 -45.32 5.98
N LYS A 290 -9.34 -45.27 7.27
CA LYS A 290 -8.09 -45.80 7.84
C LYS A 290 -6.82 -45.15 7.25
N PHE A 291 -6.82 -43.82 7.27
CA PHE A 291 -5.65 -42.98 6.95
C PHE A 291 -4.87 -42.59 8.21
N ARG A 292 -3.69 -42.00 8.03
CA ARG A 292 -2.93 -41.31 9.08
C ARG A 292 -2.85 -39.82 8.78
N ILE A 293 -2.83 -38.98 9.80
CA ILE A 293 -2.77 -37.52 9.66
C ILE A 293 -1.35 -37.04 9.96
N ILE A 294 -0.80 -36.25 9.04
CA ILE A 294 0.37 -35.39 9.27
C ILE A 294 -0.16 -33.95 9.30
N LEU A 295 -0.17 -33.36 10.48
CA LEU A 295 -0.67 -32.01 10.72
C LEU A 295 0.50 -31.06 10.94
N ASP A 296 0.63 -30.03 10.12
CA ASP A 296 1.62 -28.96 10.32
C ASP A 296 1.00 -27.81 11.13
N GLU A 297 1.42 -27.69 12.39
CA GLU A 297 1.00 -26.70 13.38
C GLU A 297 2.00 -25.53 13.51
N THR A 298 2.86 -25.31 12.50
CA THR A 298 3.90 -24.26 12.52
C THR A 298 3.40 -22.88 12.94
N TRP A 299 2.23 -22.45 12.47
CA TRP A 299 1.68 -21.12 12.77
C TRP A 299 0.59 -21.12 13.84
N SER A 300 0.04 -22.28 14.17
CA SER A 300 -1.03 -22.45 15.17
C SER A 300 -0.48 -22.77 16.55
N PHE A 301 0.62 -23.52 16.66
CA PHE A 301 1.26 -23.83 17.92
C PHE A 301 1.80 -22.57 18.61
N GLY A 302 1.43 -22.37 19.88
CA GLY A 302 1.71 -21.16 20.63
C GLY A 302 0.70 -20.03 20.40
N VAL A 303 -0.29 -20.17 19.51
CA VAL A 303 -1.22 -19.10 19.11
C VAL A 303 -2.68 -19.49 19.32
N LEU A 304 -3.09 -20.61 18.71
CA LEU A 304 -4.47 -21.10 18.77
C LEU A 304 -4.72 -21.91 20.04
N GLY A 305 -5.97 -21.90 20.49
CA GLY A 305 -6.40 -22.56 21.73
C GLY A 305 -6.26 -21.65 22.95
N ARG A 306 -6.94 -21.99 24.04
CA ARG A 306 -6.97 -21.14 25.24
C ARG A 306 -5.58 -20.94 25.84
N THR A 307 -4.78 -22.01 25.90
CA THR A 307 -3.41 -21.98 26.43
C THR A 307 -2.35 -21.85 25.36
N GLY A 308 -2.70 -21.99 24.07
CA GLY A 308 -1.77 -21.86 22.95
C GLY A 308 -1.17 -23.19 22.52
N ARG A 309 -1.88 -24.31 22.69
CA ARG A 309 -1.38 -25.64 22.28
C ARG A 309 -1.56 -25.93 20.79
N GLY A 310 -2.28 -25.08 20.07
CA GLY A 310 -2.53 -25.23 18.64
C GLY A 310 -3.99 -25.53 18.29
N LEU A 311 -4.20 -26.02 17.08
CA LEU A 311 -5.52 -26.30 16.51
C LEU A 311 -6.25 -27.42 17.27
N THR A 312 -5.51 -28.44 17.71
CA THR A 312 -6.03 -29.54 18.53
C THR A 312 -6.79 -29.03 19.76
N GLU A 313 -6.20 -28.10 20.52
CA GLU A 313 -6.87 -27.45 21.66
C GLU A 313 -8.01 -26.53 21.20
N ALA A 314 -7.83 -25.76 20.12
CA ALA A 314 -8.83 -24.81 19.64
C ALA A 314 -10.16 -25.48 19.23
N GLN A 315 -10.09 -26.69 18.66
CA GLN A 315 -11.25 -27.44 18.17
C GLN A 315 -11.63 -28.63 19.07
N ASN A 316 -11.04 -28.73 20.28
CA ASN A 316 -11.29 -29.79 21.27
C ASN A 316 -11.06 -31.22 20.73
N VAL A 317 -10.01 -31.40 19.94
CA VAL A 317 -9.56 -32.70 19.43
C VAL A 317 -8.42 -33.21 20.29
N ASP A 318 -8.46 -34.48 20.69
CA ASP A 318 -7.36 -35.10 21.42
C ASP A 318 -6.10 -35.14 20.51
N PRO A 319 -4.97 -34.55 20.93
CA PRO A 319 -3.71 -34.59 20.18
C PRO A 319 -3.27 -36.00 19.79
N GLN A 320 -3.63 -37.03 20.56
CA GLN A 320 -3.29 -38.43 20.26
C GLN A 320 -4.04 -38.98 19.03
N GLN A 321 -5.14 -38.35 18.62
CA GLN A 321 -5.87 -38.71 17.40
C GLN A 321 -5.13 -38.25 16.13
N VAL A 322 -4.13 -37.37 16.25
CA VAL A 322 -3.25 -36.93 15.17
C VAL A 322 -1.94 -37.71 15.24
N ASP A 323 -1.60 -38.44 14.17
CA ASP A 323 -0.47 -39.39 14.21
C ASP A 323 0.89 -38.68 14.27
N MET A 324 1.02 -37.55 13.57
CA MET A 324 2.21 -36.72 13.52
C MET A 324 1.82 -35.25 13.54
N ILE A 325 2.24 -34.54 14.58
CA ILE A 325 2.12 -33.10 14.71
C ILE A 325 3.50 -32.50 14.44
N ILE A 326 3.64 -31.76 13.35
CA ILE A 326 4.87 -31.04 13.01
C ILE A 326 4.68 -29.59 13.41
N GLY A 327 5.71 -28.93 13.91
CA GLY A 327 5.62 -27.50 14.21
C GLY A 327 6.97 -26.81 14.18
N SER A 328 6.92 -25.49 14.33
CA SER A 328 8.11 -24.65 14.39
C SER A 328 8.39 -24.21 15.81
N LEU A 329 9.68 -24.14 16.15
CA LEU A 329 10.19 -23.45 17.33
C LEU A 329 10.50 -21.98 17.01
N SER A 330 10.49 -21.60 15.73
CA SER A 330 10.59 -20.21 15.28
C SER A 330 9.24 -19.52 15.27
N GLY A 331 9.23 -18.20 15.42
CA GLY A 331 8.01 -17.40 15.54
C GLY A 331 7.54 -17.27 17.00
N PRO A 332 6.42 -17.90 17.42
CA PRO A 332 5.85 -17.74 18.76
C PRO A 332 6.82 -18.05 19.91
N LEU A 333 7.67 -19.08 19.75
CA LEU A 333 8.61 -19.51 20.77
C LEU A 333 9.96 -18.79 20.74
N CYS A 334 10.20 -17.90 19.75
CA CYS A 334 11.43 -17.12 19.62
C CYS A 334 12.75 -17.93 19.63
N ALA A 335 12.69 -19.22 19.30
CA ALA A 335 13.86 -20.08 19.12
C ALA A 335 14.13 -20.33 17.62
N GLY A 336 15.14 -21.14 17.32
CA GLY A 336 15.36 -21.69 15.98
C GLY A 336 15.01 -23.18 15.97
N GLY A 337 14.59 -23.69 14.81
CA GLY A 337 14.33 -25.11 14.61
C GLY A 337 12.85 -25.48 14.53
N GLY A 338 12.60 -26.77 14.39
CA GLY A 338 11.25 -27.34 14.33
C GLY A 338 11.14 -28.57 15.21
N PHE A 339 9.95 -29.13 15.30
CA PHE A 339 9.71 -30.34 16.06
C PHE A 339 8.69 -31.25 15.36
N CYS A 340 8.73 -32.53 15.71
CA CYS A 340 7.64 -33.46 15.42
C CYS A 340 7.24 -34.19 16.69
N ALA A 341 5.95 -34.15 17.01
CA ALA A 341 5.34 -34.79 18.17
C ALA A 341 4.37 -35.88 17.72
N GLY A 342 4.24 -36.94 18.53
CA GLY A 342 3.39 -38.08 18.22
C GLY A 342 3.59 -39.21 19.22
N SER A 343 3.30 -40.44 18.80
CA SER A 343 3.54 -41.63 19.62
C SER A 343 5.03 -41.92 19.77
N LYS A 344 5.40 -42.67 20.81
CA LYS A 344 6.80 -43.05 21.07
C LYS A 344 7.43 -43.76 19.87
N ASP A 345 6.68 -44.62 19.18
CA ASP A 345 7.14 -45.34 18.00
C ASP A 345 7.45 -44.41 16.81
N VAL A 346 6.60 -43.39 16.60
CA VAL A 346 6.80 -42.34 15.59
C VAL A 346 8.10 -41.58 15.87
N ILE A 347 8.38 -41.26 17.13
CA ILE A 347 9.61 -40.56 17.52
C ILE A 347 10.85 -41.42 17.31
N VAL A 348 10.84 -42.66 17.78
CA VAL A 348 12.00 -43.58 17.66
C VAL A 348 12.31 -43.88 16.19
N HIS A 349 11.29 -44.09 15.36
CA HIS A 349 11.47 -44.32 13.92
C HIS A 349 12.13 -43.12 13.23
N GLN A 350 11.72 -41.89 13.58
CA GLN A 350 12.29 -40.67 13.00
C GLN A 350 13.76 -40.47 13.34
N ARG A 351 14.18 -40.76 14.58
CA ARG A 351 15.59 -40.63 14.98
C ARG A 351 16.54 -41.40 14.08
N ILE A 352 16.12 -42.58 13.63
CA ILE A 352 16.94 -43.46 12.79
C ILE A 352 16.82 -43.09 11.30
N THR A 353 15.63 -42.70 10.84
CA THR A 353 15.32 -42.64 9.40
C THR A 353 15.26 -41.24 8.81
N SER A 354 15.15 -40.20 9.62
CA SER A 354 14.97 -38.82 9.15
C SER A 354 16.29 -38.17 8.74
N SER A 355 16.42 -37.80 7.47
CA SER A 355 17.67 -37.26 6.91
C SER A 355 18.18 -36.00 7.62
N ALA A 356 17.32 -35.01 7.89
CA ALA A 356 17.75 -33.79 8.59
C ALA A 356 18.11 -34.03 10.07
N TYR A 357 17.67 -35.15 10.67
CA TYR A 357 18.02 -35.48 12.04
C TYR A 357 19.35 -36.25 12.09
N THR A 358 19.58 -37.16 11.14
CA THR A 358 20.79 -37.98 11.11
C THR A 358 22.00 -37.25 10.53
N TYR A 359 21.80 -36.38 9.54
CA TYR A 359 22.90 -35.80 8.74
C TYR A 359 23.05 -34.28 8.88
N SER A 360 22.33 -33.64 9.82
CA SER A 360 22.49 -32.22 10.15
C SER A 360 22.94 -32.06 11.59
N ALA A 361 23.69 -31.00 11.89
CA ALA A 361 24.10 -30.69 13.26
C ALA A 361 22.87 -30.46 14.15
N ALA A 362 22.98 -30.86 15.42
CA ALA A 362 21.91 -30.65 16.40
C ALA A 362 21.66 -29.15 16.64
N LEU A 363 20.47 -28.84 17.14
CA LEU A 363 20.09 -27.48 17.48
C LEU A 363 21.08 -26.90 18.51
N PRO A 364 21.48 -25.62 18.44
CA PRO A 364 22.23 -25.00 19.52
C PRO A 364 21.52 -25.11 20.88
N ALA A 365 22.26 -25.48 21.93
CA ALA A 365 21.76 -25.66 23.31
C ALA A 365 20.90 -24.47 23.79
N MET A 366 21.36 -23.26 23.52
CA MET A 366 20.68 -22.02 23.86
C MET A 366 19.28 -21.91 23.21
N LEU A 367 19.10 -22.42 22.00
CA LEU A 367 17.82 -22.36 21.28
C LEU A 367 16.86 -23.45 21.78
N ALA A 368 17.37 -24.66 22.10
CA ALA A 368 16.57 -25.70 22.74
C ALA A 368 16.02 -25.24 24.11
N MET A 369 16.90 -24.63 24.92
CA MET A 369 16.49 -24.03 26.20
C MET A 369 15.48 -22.90 25.99
N THR A 370 15.73 -21.99 25.03
CA THR A 370 14.82 -20.88 24.71
C THR A 370 13.42 -21.40 24.36
N ALA A 371 13.31 -22.46 23.55
CA ALA A 371 12.02 -23.07 23.22
C ALA A 371 11.30 -23.61 24.46
N SER A 372 12.01 -24.36 25.32
CA SER A 372 11.48 -24.87 26.59
C SER A 372 10.99 -23.74 27.52
N GLU A 373 11.75 -22.65 27.62
CA GLU A 373 11.39 -21.52 28.47
C GLU A 373 10.20 -20.73 27.92
N SER A 374 10.13 -20.52 26.61
CA SER A 374 8.99 -19.87 25.96
C SER A 374 7.71 -20.67 26.17
N VAL A 375 7.75 -22.00 26.10
CA VAL A 375 6.59 -22.86 26.43
C VAL A 375 6.17 -22.67 27.89
N LYS A 376 7.11 -22.61 28.84
CA LYS A 376 6.80 -22.36 30.26
C LYS A 376 6.18 -20.99 30.48
N LEU A 377 6.62 -19.97 29.75
CA LEU A 377 6.05 -18.62 29.82
C LEU A 377 4.63 -18.57 29.26
N LEU A 378 4.35 -19.28 28.17
CA LEU A 378 2.98 -19.39 27.64
C LEU A 378 2.04 -20.08 28.65
N GLN A 379 2.53 -21.10 29.35
CA GLN A 379 1.77 -21.79 30.40
C GLN A 379 1.52 -20.92 31.64
N SER A 380 2.51 -20.15 32.06
CA SER A 380 2.41 -19.33 33.28
C SER A 380 1.72 -17.99 33.07
N ASN A 381 1.75 -17.44 31.85
CA ASN A 381 1.18 -16.13 31.53
C ASN A 381 0.29 -16.18 30.26
N PRO A 382 -0.95 -16.69 30.39
CA PRO A 382 -1.90 -16.76 29.27
C PRO A 382 -2.43 -15.38 28.83
N ASP A 383 -2.26 -14.32 29.64
CA ASP A 383 -2.76 -12.97 29.32
C ASP A 383 -2.12 -12.40 28.05
N VAL A 384 -0.90 -12.83 27.72
CA VAL A 384 -0.20 -12.42 26.51
C VAL A 384 -0.95 -12.86 25.24
N LEU A 385 -1.61 -14.01 25.27
CA LEU A 385 -2.46 -14.50 24.18
C LEU A 385 -3.73 -13.66 24.05
N VAL A 386 -4.35 -13.31 25.19
CA VAL A 386 -5.55 -12.48 25.23
C VAL A 386 -5.27 -11.10 24.65
N GLN A 387 -4.17 -10.47 25.08
CA GLN A 387 -3.73 -9.17 24.54
C GLN A 387 -3.45 -9.23 23.04
N CYS A 388 -2.81 -10.31 22.56
CA CYS A 388 -2.58 -10.50 21.13
C CYS A 388 -3.91 -10.55 20.35
N ARG A 389 -4.91 -11.30 20.85
CA ARG A 389 -6.25 -11.38 20.23
C ARG A 389 -6.99 -10.06 20.22
N GLU A 390 -6.86 -9.26 21.28
CA GLU A 390 -7.43 -7.90 21.31
C GLU A 390 -6.78 -6.99 20.27
N ASN A 391 -5.46 -7.06 20.13
CA ASN A 391 -4.71 -6.32 19.13
C ASN A 391 -5.09 -6.74 17.70
N ILE A 392 -5.28 -8.04 17.46
CA ILE A 392 -5.77 -8.59 16.19
C ILE A 392 -7.14 -8.00 15.84
N ARG A 393 -8.09 -8.04 16.78
CA ARG A 393 -9.44 -7.47 16.60
C ARG A 393 -9.38 -5.96 16.32
N ALA A 394 -8.52 -5.24 17.05
CA ALA A 394 -8.36 -3.79 16.89
C ALA A 394 -7.82 -3.39 15.51
N LEU A 395 -6.82 -4.11 14.99
CA LEU A 395 -6.32 -3.84 13.63
C LEU A 395 -7.32 -4.28 12.57
N ARG A 396 -7.92 -5.47 12.72
CA ARG A 396 -8.89 -6.00 11.76
C ARG A 396 -10.05 -5.02 11.57
N ALA A 397 -10.62 -4.50 12.66
CA ALA A 397 -11.71 -3.52 12.60
C ALA A 397 -11.36 -2.21 11.89
N GLN A 398 -10.07 -1.86 11.78
CA GLN A 398 -9.63 -0.67 11.05
C GLN A 398 -9.54 -0.88 9.54
N LEU A 399 -9.30 -2.11 9.09
CA LEU A 399 -9.07 -2.46 7.68
C LEU A 399 -10.32 -3.08 7.04
N ASP A 400 -11.03 -3.94 7.76
CA ASP A 400 -12.19 -4.70 7.30
C ASP A 400 -13.33 -4.55 8.33
N PRO A 401 -14.48 -3.93 8.00
CA PRO A 401 -15.01 -3.62 6.66
C PRO A 401 -14.70 -2.22 6.11
N ARG A 402 -13.88 -1.43 6.81
CA ARG A 402 -13.65 0.00 6.48
C ARG A 402 -13.02 0.24 5.11
N SER A 403 -12.22 -0.69 4.60
CA SER A 403 -11.59 -0.53 3.29
C SER A 403 -12.49 -1.01 2.16
N ASP A 404 -12.58 -0.22 1.10
CA ASP A 404 -13.29 -0.61 -0.13
C ASP A 404 -12.50 -1.65 -0.95
N TRP A 405 -11.18 -1.74 -0.73
CA TRP A 405 -10.26 -2.47 -1.60
C TRP A 405 -9.89 -3.85 -1.11
N VAL A 406 -9.67 -4.03 0.20
CA VAL A 406 -9.11 -5.27 0.74
C VAL A 406 -10.09 -5.97 1.68
N VAL A 407 -9.94 -7.28 1.80
CA VAL A 407 -10.65 -8.13 2.75
C VAL A 407 -9.64 -9.03 3.45
N CYS A 408 -9.86 -9.30 4.74
CA CYS A 408 -8.98 -10.19 5.49
C CYS A 408 -9.45 -11.64 5.38
N THR A 409 -8.65 -12.51 4.78
CA THR A 409 -8.95 -13.95 4.64
C THR A 409 -8.60 -14.75 5.89
N SER A 410 -7.69 -14.23 6.71
CA SER A 410 -7.23 -14.94 7.91
C SER A 410 -8.35 -15.20 8.92
N SER A 411 -8.21 -16.28 9.71
CA SER A 411 -9.12 -16.57 10.82
C SER A 411 -9.06 -15.49 11.92
N LEU A 412 -10.07 -15.44 12.79
CA LEU A 412 -10.23 -14.35 13.77
C LEU A 412 -9.10 -14.25 14.78
N ASP A 413 -8.52 -15.39 15.18
CA ASP A 413 -7.44 -15.47 16.16
C ASP A 413 -6.05 -15.58 15.52
N ASN A 414 -5.96 -15.47 14.19
CA ASN A 414 -4.68 -15.53 13.46
C ASN A 414 -3.93 -14.17 13.57
N PRO A 415 -2.72 -14.14 14.17
CA PRO A 415 -1.89 -12.93 14.25
C PRO A 415 -1.30 -12.50 12.91
N ILE A 416 -1.30 -13.39 11.91
CA ILE A 416 -0.88 -13.12 10.55
C ILE A 416 -2.13 -12.75 9.73
N LEU A 417 -2.37 -11.46 9.59
CA LEU A 417 -3.45 -10.94 8.75
C LEU A 417 -3.01 -10.92 7.29
N LEU A 418 -3.67 -11.72 6.47
CA LEU A 418 -3.54 -11.71 5.03
C LEU A 418 -4.69 -10.90 4.45
N LEU A 419 -4.33 -9.84 3.73
CA LEU A 419 -5.26 -8.90 3.13
C LEU A 419 -5.19 -9.08 1.61
N VAL A 420 -6.27 -9.57 1.03
CA VAL A 420 -6.40 -9.77 -0.42
C VAL A 420 -7.29 -8.69 -1.02
N LEU A 421 -7.11 -8.40 -2.30
CA LEU A 421 -8.01 -7.49 -3.01
C LEU A 421 -9.39 -8.13 -3.18
N LYS A 422 -10.46 -7.36 -2.94
CA LYS A 422 -11.83 -7.82 -3.15
C LYS A 422 -12.05 -8.19 -4.62
N SER A 423 -12.77 -9.28 -4.87
CA SER A 423 -13.03 -9.77 -6.23
C SER A 423 -13.77 -8.74 -7.11
N GLU A 424 -14.59 -7.88 -6.50
CA GLU A 424 -15.28 -6.77 -7.19
C GLU A 424 -14.29 -5.74 -7.76
N VAL A 425 -13.25 -5.40 -7.00
CA VAL A 425 -12.20 -4.46 -7.42
C VAL A 425 -11.36 -5.05 -8.54
N ILE A 426 -11.00 -6.33 -8.42
CA ILE A 426 -10.25 -7.05 -9.46
C ILE A 426 -11.05 -7.07 -10.77
N LYS A 427 -12.35 -7.37 -10.71
CA LYS A 427 -13.23 -7.39 -11.90
C LYS A 427 -13.46 -5.99 -12.49
N ALA A 428 -13.72 -4.99 -11.66
CA ALA A 428 -13.99 -3.62 -12.11
C ALA A 428 -12.78 -3.00 -12.82
N ARG A 429 -11.57 -3.28 -12.34
CA ARG A 429 -10.32 -2.73 -12.87
C ARG A 429 -9.56 -3.68 -13.81
N LYS A 430 -10.04 -4.92 -13.98
CA LYS A 430 -9.40 -5.99 -14.77
C LYS A 430 -7.93 -6.22 -14.39
N LEU A 431 -7.66 -6.30 -13.08
CA LEU A 431 -6.29 -6.44 -12.56
C LEU A 431 -5.73 -7.85 -12.81
N THR A 432 -4.54 -7.93 -13.39
CA THR A 432 -3.78 -9.18 -13.50
C THR A 432 -3.13 -9.56 -12.16
N VAL A 433 -2.58 -10.78 -12.02
CA VAL A 433 -1.84 -11.18 -10.80
C VAL A 433 -0.62 -10.28 -10.58
N ASP A 434 0.09 -9.94 -11.66
CA ASP A 434 1.25 -9.04 -11.61
C ASP A 434 0.86 -7.61 -11.23
N ASP A 435 -0.28 -7.11 -11.71
CA ASP A 435 -0.80 -5.80 -11.29
C ASP A 435 -1.10 -5.78 -9.78
N GLN A 436 -1.68 -6.86 -9.26
CA GLN A 436 -1.94 -6.99 -7.82
C GLN A 436 -0.65 -7.01 -7.01
N GLU A 437 0.38 -7.75 -7.47
CA GLU A 437 1.70 -7.74 -6.81
C GLU A 437 2.34 -6.35 -6.81
N ARG A 438 2.25 -5.61 -7.93
CA ARG A 438 2.75 -4.24 -8.01
C ARG A 438 2.03 -3.31 -7.04
N ILE A 439 0.68 -3.37 -6.98
CA ILE A 439 -0.11 -2.56 -6.05
C ILE A 439 0.29 -2.86 -4.60
N PHE A 440 0.41 -4.13 -4.22
CA PHE A 440 0.81 -4.49 -2.85
C PHE A 440 2.24 -4.06 -2.54
N MET A 441 3.15 -4.11 -3.51
CA MET A 441 4.50 -3.61 -3.36
C MET A 441 4.51 -2.10 -3.09
N GLU A 442 3.74 -1.31 -3.84
CA GLU A 442 3.56 0.12 -3.59
C GLU A 442 2.96 0.39 -2.18
N CYS A 443 2.00 -0.44 -1.73
CA CYS A 443 1.46 -0.34 -0.38
C CYS A 443 2.52 -0.61 0.71
N VAL A 444 3.40 -1.60 0.51
CA VAL A 444 4.51 -1.90 1.43
C VAL A 444 5.47 -0.69 1.52
N GLU A 445 5.81 -0.10 0.38
CA GLU A 445 6.70 1.07 0.33
C GLU A 445 6.10 2.28 1.01
N GLU A 446 4.83 2.60 0.73
CA GLU A 446 4.18 3.72 1.40
C GLU A 446 4.04 3.48 2.90
N SER A 447 3.69 2.26 3.30
CA SER A 447 3.62 1.92 4.73
C SER A 447 4.97 2.15 5.40
N LEU A 448 6.07 1.73 4.78
CA LEU A 448 7.42 1.95 5.29
C LEU A 448 7.78 3.45 5.35
N ALA A 449 7.40 4.22 4.32
CA ALA A 449 7.57 5.68 4.31
C ALA A 449 6.82 6.35 5.46
N ASN A 450 5.69 5.77 5.88
CA ASN A 450 4.86 6.18 7.02
C ASN A 450 5.35 5.63 8.38
N GLY A 451 6.50 4.96 8.40
CA GLY A 451 7.08 4.41 9.61
C GLY A 451 6.39 3.12 10.08
N VAL A 452 5.74 2.38 9.18
CA VAL A 452 5.10 1.09 9.46
C VAL A 452 5.67 0.04 8.51
N MET A 453 6.40 -0.93 9.05
CA MET A 453 6.99 -2.00 8.26
C MET A 453 6.03 -3.18 8.18
N ILE A 454 5.56 -3.46 6.97
CA ILE A 454 4.73 -4.62 6.61
C ILE A 454 5.41 -5.37 5.47
N THR A 455 4.88 -6.54 5.10
CA THR A 455 5.43 -7.32 3.99
C THR A 455 4.31 -7.84 3.09
N ARG A 456 4.67 -8.41 1.95
CA ARG A 456 3.75 -9.12 1.06
C ARG A 456 3.92 -10.62 1.23
N LEU A 457 2.88 -11.38 0.90
CA LEU A 457 3.01 -12.82 0.76
C LEU A 457 3.90 -13.13 -0.46
N LYS A 458 4.93 -13.96 -0.27
CA LYS A 458 5.85 -14.36 -1.35
C LYS A 458 5.20 -15.47 -2.18
N THR A 459 4.60 -15.10 -3.29
CA THR A 459 3.81 -15.94 -4.20
C THR A 459 4.68 -16.77 -5.16
N ARG A 460 5.79 -16.23 -5.65
CA ARG A 460 6.63 -16.83 -6.70
C ARG A 460 7.29 -18.18 -6.36
N PRO A 461 7.80 -18.43 -5.15
CA PRO A 461 8.32 -19.76 -4.79
C PRO A 461 7.28 -20.86 -4.98
N TYR A 462 5.99 -20.55 -4.80
CA TYR A 462 4.90 -21.46 -5.06
C TYR A 462 4.72 -21.68 -6.57
N ALA A 463 4.71 -20.63 -7.39
CA ALA A 463 4.54 -20.75 -8.84
C ALA A 463 5.55 -21.73 -9.49
N ASN A 464 6.82 -21.66 -9.10
CA ASN A 464 7.87 -22.56 -9.63
C ASN A 464 7.78 -23.99 -9.08
N ALA A 465 7.32 -24.18 -7.84
CA ALA A 465 7.09 -25.52 -7.29
C ALA A 465 5.76 -26.15 -7.75
N MET A 466 4.80 -25.33 -8.20
CA MET A 466 3.49 -25.75 -8.70
C MET A 466 3.50 -26.16 -10.19
N ALA A 467 4.63 -26.06 -10.89
CA ALA A 467 4.80 -26.62 -12.23
C ALA A 467 4.64 -28.16 -12.29
N ALA A 468 4.38 -28.82 -11.15
CA ALA A 468 3.86 -30.19 -11.12
C ALA A 468 2.41 -30.22 -11.61
N LYS A 469 2.23 -30.68 -12.86
CA LYS A 469 1.03 -30.92 -13.70
C LYS A 469 -0.35 -31.25 -13.07
N ASP A 470 -0.51 -31.39 -11.77
CA ASP A 470 -1.64 -32.08 -11.14
C ASP A 470 -2.53 -31.23 -10.22
N SER A 471 -2.28 -29.92 -10.03
CA SER A 471 -3.16 -29.05 -9.21
C SER A 471 -3.49 -27.71 -9.88
N ASP A 472 -4.78 -27.48 -10.18
CA ASP A 472 -5.32 -26.24 -10.78
C ASP A 472 -5.37 -25.04 -9.80
N TRP A 473 -4.81 -25.17 -8.60
CA TRP A 473 -4.86 -24.12 -7.58
C TRP A 473 -3.81 -23.04 -7.85
N THR A 474 -4.19 -21.78 -7.67
CA THR A 474 -3.28 -20.63 -7.82
C THR A 474 -3.27 -19.82 -6.54
N LEU A 475 -2.06 -19.46 -6.09
CA LEU A 475 -1.89 -18.65 -4.89
C LEU A 475 -2.26 -17.20 -5.19
N GLN A 476 -3.12 -16.61 -4.36
CA GLN A 476 -3.52 -15.22 -4.49
C GLN A 476 -2.47 -14.28 -3.86
N PRO A 477 -2.11 -13.16 -4.53
CA PRO A 477 -1.31 -12.12 -3.91
C PRO A 477 -2.02 -11.52 -2.70
N ALA A 478 -1.27 -11.30 -1.62
CA ALA A 478 -1.80 -10.73 -0.38
C ALA A 478 -0.78 -9.81 0.29
N LEU A 479 -1.27 -8.79 0.98
CA LEU A 479 -0.50 -8.02 1.94
C LEU A 479 -0.49 -8.76 3.28
N LYS A 480 0.69 -8.93 3.87
CA LYS A 480 0.91 -9.70 5.09
C LYS A 480 1.27 -8.76 6.24
N VAL A 481 0.39 -8.73 7.24
CA VAL A 481 0.50 -7.87 8.42
C VAL A 481 0.49 -8.76 9.67
N CYS A 482 1.62 -8.80 10.38
CA CYS A 482 1.82 -9.60 11.57
C CYS A 482 1.61 -8.74 12.83
N ILE A 483 0.71 -9.18 13.71
CA ILE A 483 0.37 -8.49 14.96
C ILE A 483 1.18 -9.04 16.13
N THR A 484 1.54 -8.14 17.05
CA THR A 484 2.23 -8.48 18.30
C THR A 484 1.47 -7.93 19.52
N SER A 485 1.53 -8.65 20.64
CA SER A 485 0.93 -8.24 21.91
C SER A 485 1.62 -7.03 22.55
N ALA A 486 2.88 -6.77 22.17
CA ALA A 486 3.67 -5.68 22.74
C ALA A 486 3.40 -4.30 22.13
N LEU A 487 2.56 -4.21 21.09
CA LEU A 487 2.10 -2.92 20.56
C LEU A 487 0.93 -2.38 21.37
N SER A 488 0.95 -1.09 21.66
CA SER A 488 -0.18 -0.41 22.27
C SER A 488 -1.33 -0.23 21.26
N LYS A 489 -2.56 -0.09 21.75
CA LYS A 489 -3.72 0.23 20.90
C LYS A 489 -3.49 1.48 20.04
N LYS A 490 -2.83 2.51 20.60
CA LYS A 490 -2.45 3.73 19.87
C LYS A 490 -1.46 3.47 18.74
N ASP A 491 -0.49 2.57 18.95
CA ASP A 491 0.46 2.19 17.90
C ASP A 491 -0.26 1.42 16.76
N ILE A 492 -1.23 0.57 17.10
CA ILE A 492 -2.05 -0.17 16.13
C ILE A 492 -2.95 0.78 15.33
N GLU A 493 -3.62 1.72 16.01
CA GLU A 493 -4.39 2.79 15.35
C GLU A 493 -3.50 3.62 14.43
N LYS A 494 -2.32 4.05 14.90
CA LYS A 494 -1.37 4.78 14.07
C LYS A 494 -0.92 3.96 12.85
N ALA A 495 -0.78 2.65 12.98
CA ALA A 495 -0.38 1.78 11.87
C ALA A 495 -1.49 1.60 10.83
N GLY A 496 -2.76 1.64 11.23
CA GLY A 496 -3.90 1.54 10.31
C GLY A 496 -4.26 2.85 9.60
N PHE A 497 -3.86 4.02 10.12
CA PHE A 497 -4.12 5.33 9.51
C PHE A 497 -2.93 5.84 8.69
N GLY A 498 -3.04 5.78 7.36
CA GLY A 498 -2.23 6.58 6.44
C GLY A 498 -2.63 8.06 6.44
N VAL A 499 -2.68 8.71 5.27
CA VAL A 499 -3.39 9.99 5.15
C VAL A 499 -4.88 9.69 5.29
N LYS A 500 -5.58 10.36 6.21
CA LYS A 500 -7.02 10.18 6.37
C LYS A 500 -7.71 10.80 5.15
N VAL A 501 -8.23 9.96 4.25
CA VAL A 501 -8.93 10.41 3.04
C VAL A 501 -10.43 10.39 3.28
N GLY A 502 -11.09 11.51 2.99
CA GLY A 502 -12.54 11.63 2.94
C GLY A 502 -13.02 11.81 1.51
N ARG A 503 -14.20 11.26 1.23
CA ARG A 503 -14.96 11.52 -0.01
C ARG A 503 -16.30 12.14 0.35
N GLN A 504 -16.77 13.04 -0.50
CA GLN A 504 -18.04 13.73 -0.31
C GLN A 504 -18.76 13.87 -1.64
N ASN A 505 -19.95 13.29 -1.72
CA ASN A 505 -20.84 13.49 -2.86
C ASN A 505 -21.67 14.76 -2.67
N TYR A 506 -21.83 15.55 -3.73
CA TYR A 506 -22.64 16.76 -3.70
C TYR A 506 -23.41 16.96 -4.99
N THR A 507 -24.56 17.63 -4.88
CA THR A 507 -25.32 18.22 -5.97
C THR A 507 -25.59 19.67 -5.59
N TYR A 508 -25.08 20.60 -6.38
CA TYR A 508 -25.13 22.03 -6.11
C TYR A 508 -25.92 22.73 -7.22
N HIS A 509 -26.83 23.62 -6.83
CA HIS A 509 -27.65 24.38 -7.76
C HIS A 509 -27.14 25.81 -7.83
N SER A 510 -26.63 26.23 -8.99
CA SER A 510 -26.13 27.59 -9.20
C SER A 510 -26.62 28.14 -10.54
N ALA A 511 -27.17 29.35 -10.54
CA ALA A 511 -27.65 30.05 -11.74
C ALA A 511 -28.61 29.24 -12.66
N GLY A 512 -29.38 28.30 -12.10
CA GLY A 512 -30.31 27.43 -12.85
C GLY A 512 -29.69 26.14 -13.41
N GLU A 513 -28.38 25.98 -13.30
CA GLU A 513 -27.64 24.75 -13.66
C GLU A 513 -27.45 23.85 -12.44
N ILE A 514 -27.34 22.54 -12.68
CA ILE A 514 -27.13 21.52 -11.65
C ILE A 514 -25.72 20.94 -11.80
N TYR A 515 -24.89 21.14 -10.79
CA TYR A 515 -23.52 20.63 -10.74
C TYR A 515 -23.45 19.47 -9.76
N SER A 516 -23.09 18.28 -10.22
CA SER A 516 -22.93 17.10 -9.36
C SER A 516 -21.52 16.56 -9.46
N GLY A 517 -20.95 16.17 -8.33
CA GLY A 517 -19.58 15.64 -8.28
C GLY A 517 -19.25 14.92 -6.97
N GLU A 518 -18.04 14.38 -6.92
CA GLU A 518 -17.44 13.82 -5.72
C GLU A 518 -16.16 14.61 -5.40
N ASN A 519 -16.15 15.25 -4.23
CA ASN A 519 -14.94 15.88 -3.69
C ASN A 519 -14.09 14.82 -2.99
N VAL A 520 -12.79 14.83 -3.23
CA VAL A 520 -11.82 14.01 -2.52
C VAL A 520 -10.91 14.92 -1.70
N TYR A 521 -10.74 14.63 -0.42
CA TYR A 521 -9.81 15.38 0.42
C TYR A 521 -9.02 14.49 1.37
N GLY A 522 -7.82 14.93 1.73
CA GLY A 522 -6.94 14.23 2.67
C GLY A 522 -6.53 15.15 3.81
N ILE A 523 -6.52 14.64 5.04
CA ILE A 523 -6.04 15.38 6.22
C ILE A 523 -4.66 14.85 6.62
N LEU A 524 -3.66 15.73 6.58
CA LEU A 524 -2.34 15.52 7.15
C LEU A 524 -2.29 16.15 8.54
N GLN A 525 -2.19 15.31 9.56
CA GLN A 525 -2.10 15.79 10.94
C GLN A 525 -0.72 16.39 11.22
N ALA A 526 -0.70 17.56 11.85
CA ALA A 526 0.54 18.21 12.27
C ALA A 526 1.26 17.39 13.35
N PRO A 527 2.59 17.17 13.23
CA PRO A 527 3.37 16.46 14.24
C PRO A 527 3.56 17.25 15.54
N ARG A 528 3.42 18.59 15.52
CA ARG A 528 3.63 19.47 16.69
C ARG A 528 2.35 20.16 17.19
N GLY A 529 1.18 19.82 16.68
CA GLY A 529 -0.09 20.51 16.99
C GLY A 529 -1.16 19.62 17.60
N ASP A 530 -2.13 20.25 18.28
CA ASP A 530 -3.28 19.58 18.91
C ASP A 530 -4.47 19.38 17.96
N ALA A 531 -4.25 19.53 16.64
CA ALA A 531 -5.28 19.46 15.59
C ALA A 531 -6.44 20.47 15.76
N THR A 532 -6.18 21.61 16.42
CA THR A 532 -7.15 22.70 16.66
C THR A 532 -7.27 23.68 15.51
N GLU A 533 -6.29 23.72 14.61
CA GLU A 533 -6.19 24.64 13.48
C GLU A 533 -5.73 23.90 12.22
N ALA A 534 -6.23 24.34 11.07
CA ALA A 534 -5.91 23.73 9.78
C ALA A 534 -5.68 24.76 8.66
N ILE A 535 -4.87 24.39 7.67
CA ILE A 535 -4.62 25.15 6.43
C ILE A 535 -5.02 24.29 5.25
N VAL A 536 -5.66 24.88 4.23
CA VAL A 536 -6.18 24.14 3.07
C VAL A 536 -5.33 24.36 1.83
N LEU A 537 -4.94 23.29 1.15
CA LEU A 537 -4.35 23.29 -0.18
C LEU A 537 -5.36 22.75 -1.18
N VAL A 538 -5.76 23.55 -2.15
CA VAL A 538 -6.78 23.18 -3.13
C VAL A 538 -6.15 23.01 -4.51
N ALA A 539 -6.46 21.91 -5.20
CA ALA A 539 -6.23 21.79 -6.64
C ALA A 539 -7.43 21.12 -7.29
N ALA A 540 -8.24 21.91 -7.99
CA ALA A 540 -9.38 21.41 -8.73
C ALA A 540 -8.91 20.60 -9.94
N TRP A 541 -9.61 19.51 -10.26
CA TRP A 541 -9.31 18.68 -11.44
C TRP A 541 -9.51 19.45 -12.75
N LYS A 542 -10.55 20.30 -12.81
CA LYS A 542 -10.75 21.28 -13.86
C LYS A 542 -10.31 22.67 -13.38
N SER A 543 -9.48 23.33 -14.19
CA SER A 543 -9.01 24.70 -14.04
C SER A 543 -10.15 25.72 -14.07
N ILE A 544 -9.87 26.98 -13.73
CA ILE A 544 -10.78 28.13 -13.93
C ILE A 544 -11.18 28.25 -15.40
N ASP A 545 -10.27 27.92 -16.33
CA ASP A 545 -10.50 28.00 -17.78
C ASP A 545 -11.06 26.67 -18.37
N GLU A 546 -11.60 25.79 -17.52
CA GLU A 546 -12.16 24.46 -17.86
C GLU A 546 -11.16 23.43 -18.43
N GLU A 547 -9.87 23.71 -18.39
CA GLU A 547 -8.80 22.78 -18.79
C GLU A 547 -8.48 21.76 -17.68
N LEU A 548 -7.84 20.64 -18.04
CA LEU A 548 -7.44 19.62 -17.06
C LEU A 548 -6.18 20.06 -16.29
N ASN A 549 -6.32 20.29 -14.99
CA ASN A 549 -5.25 20.75 -14.10
C ASN A 549 -4.34 19.61 -13.62
N ARG A 550 -3.69 18.91 -14.56
CA ARG A 550 -2.85 17.74 -14.26
C ARG A 550 -1.66 18.10 -13.37
N ASN A 551 -0.97 19.18 -13.68
CA ASN A 551 0.23 19.60 -12.94
C ASN A 551 -0.11 20.16 -11.57
N GLY A 552 -1.21 20.90 -11.41
CA GLY A 552 -1.67 21.35 -10.10
C GLY A 552 -1.97 20.16 -9.17
N VAL A 553 -2.74 19.17 -9.64
CA VAL A 553 -3.07 17.98 -8.84
C VAL A 553 -1.84 17.13 -8.54
N ALA A 554 -0.97 16.91 -9.53
CA ALA A 554 0.29 16.20 -9.33
C ALA A 554 1.21 16.91 -8.33
N LEU A 555 1.27 18.24 -8.38
CA LEU A 555 2.03 19.05 -7.44
C LEU A 555 1.47 18.96 -6.02
N VAL A 556 0.15 19.05 -5.84
CA VAL A 556 -0.49 18.87 -4.52
C VAL A 556 -0.19 17.49 -3.93
N LEU A 557 -0.28 16.42 -4.72
CA LEU A 557 0.05 15.07 -4.27
C LEU A 557 1.54 14.90 -3.92
N THR A 558 2.42 15.56 -4.68
CA THR A 558 3.86 15.56 -4.42
C THR A 558 4.20 16.35 -3.16
N LEU A 559 3.59 17.52 -2.98
CA LEU A 559 3.71 18.35 -1.79
C LEU A 559 3.13 17.66 -0.56
N ALA A 560 2.04 16.91 -0.69
CA ALA A 560 1.49 16.10 0.40
C ALA A 560 2.53 15.11 0.94
N ARG A 561 3.21 14.38 0.05
CA ARG A 561 4.32 13.47 0.40
C ARG A 561 5.49 14.23 1.01
N TYR A 562 5.79 15.43 0.50
CA TYR A 562 6.87 16.26 1.00
C TYR A 562 6.58 16.81 2.40
N PHE A 563 5.44 17.45 2.62
CA PHE A 563 5.00 18.02 3.90
C PHE A 563 4.94 16.95 4.99
N LYS A 564 4.46 15.75 4.69
CA LYS A 564 4.39 14.64 5.65
C LYS A 564 5.76 14.23 6.21
N ARG A 565 6.85 14.39 5.44
CA ARG A 565 8.21 14.03 5.88
C ARG A 565 8.79 15.03 6.89
N TRP A 566 8.23 16.23 6.96
CA TRP A 566 8.77 17.32 7.75
C TRP A 566 8.08 17.45 9.10
N SER A 567 8.87 17.61 10.16
CA SER A 567 8.36 17.71 11.54
C SER A 567 8.03 19.13 11.98
N LEU A 568 8.01 20.11 11.07
CA LEU A 568 7.85 21.53 11.42
C LEU A 568 6.41 22.02 11.50
N TRP A 569 5.43 21.25 11.02
CA TRP A 569 4.04 21.68 10.97
C TRP A 569 3.41 21.68 12.35
N SER A 570 2.73 22.78 12.68
CA SER A 570 1.94 22.99 13.90
C SER A 570 0.44 23.01 13.62
N LYS A 571 0.02 23.28 12.37
CA LYS A 571 -1.37 23.26 11.91
C LYS A 571 -1.60 22.08 10.97
N ASP A 572 -2.77 21.44 11.06
CA ASP A 572 -3.15 20.36 10.17
C ASP A 572 -3.22 20.87 8.72
N ILE A 573 -2.85 20.04 7.75
CA ILE A 573 -2.90 20.41 6.33
C ILE A 573 -3.99 19.58 5.66
N ILE A 574 -4.99 20.27 5.12
CA ILE A 574 -6.09 19.66 4.37
C ILE A 574 -5.77 19.80 2.88
N LEU A 575 -5.74 18.69 2.16
CA LEU A 575 -5.55 18.64 0.71
C LEU A 575 -6.91 18.40 0.08
N LEU A 576 -7.43 19.37 -0.67
CA LEU A 576 -8.76 19.30 -1.29
C LEU A 576 -8.62 19.20 -2.81
N LEU A 577 -9.20 18.14 -3.39
CA LEU A 577 -9.22 17.86 -4.82
C LEU A 577 -10.69 17.81 -5.29
N PRO A 578 -11.31 18.96 -5.59
CA PRO A 578 -12.66 19.02 -6.13
C PRO A 578 -12.64 18.73 -7.65
N PRO A 579 -13.75 18.25 -8.23
CA PRO A 579 -13.83 17.95 -9.66
C PRO A 579 -13.83 19.23 -10.51
N ASP A 580 -14.34 20.34 -9.97
CA ASP A 580 -14.40 21.66 -10.58
C ASP A 580 -13.87 22.75 -9.64
N SER A 581 -13.49 23.89 -10.20
CA SER A 581 -12.82 24.96 -9.45
C SER A 581 -13.76 25.71 -8.50
N THR A 582 -15.02 25.90 -8.85
CA THR A 582 -15.95 26.77 -8.11
C THR A 582 -16.96 26.00 -7.24
N THR A 583 -17.77 25.11 -7.81
CA THR A 583 -18.90 24.51 -7.10
C THR A 583 -18.49 23.41 -6.12
N GLY A 584 -17.52 22.56 -6.48
CA GLY A 584 -17.01 21.52 -5.60
C GLY A 584 -16.34 22.08 -4.36
N THR A 585 -15.54 23.13 -4.52
CA THR A 585 -14.92 23.84 -3.39
C THR A 585 -15.98 24.45 -2.47
N GLN A 586 -16.99 25.13 -3.03
CA GLN A 586 -18.09 25.71 -2.26
C GLN A 586 -18.84 24.66 -1.44
N ALA A 587 -19.25 23.55 -2.07
CA ALA A 587 -19.97 22.46 -1.40
C ALA A 587 -19.16 21.83 -0.26
N TRP A 588 -17.83 21.77 -0.39
CA TRP A 588 -16.95 21.26 0.65
C TRP A 588 -16.84 22.24 1.83
N VAL A 589 -16.63 23.54 1.56
CA VAL A 589 -16.52 24.56 2.61
C VAL A 589 -17.84 24.73 3.38
N ASP A 590 -18.98 24.75 2.68
CA ASP A 590 -20.30 24.79 3.28
C ASP A 590 -20.52 23.60 4.22
N ALA A 591 -20.07 22.41 3.82
CA ALA A 591 -20.15 21.22 4.67
C ALA A 591 -19.15 21.22 5.84
N TYR A 592 -17.98 21.85 5.68
CA TYR A 592 -17.00 22.02 6.74
C TYR A 592 -17.57 22.84 7.90
N HIS A 593 -18.25 23.94 7.57
CA HIS A 593 -18.89 24.86 8.52
C HIS A 593 -20.33 24.48 8.91
N ASP A 594 -20.81 23.29 8.53
CA ASP A 594 -22.18 22.81 8.81
C ASP A 594 -23.30 23.73 8.28
N ALA A 595 -23.02 24.49 7.21
CA ALA A 595 -23.93 25.43 6.56
C ALA A 595 -24.61 24.84 5.30
N HIS A 596 -24.56 23.52 5.12
CA HIS A 596 -25.04 22.82 3.93
C HIS A 596 -26.45 22.24 4.09
N ASP A 597 -27.17 22.08 2.97
CA ASP A 597 -28.41 21.30 2.95
C ASP A 597 -28.09 19.80 2.81
N SER A 598 -28.32 19.06 3.89
CA SER A 598 -28.09 17.59 3.99
C SER A 598 -28.81 16.74 2.93
N LYS A 599 -29.82 17.30 2.24
CA LYS A 599 -30.51 16.61 1.15
C LYS A 599 -29.70 16.55 -0.14
N HIS A 600 -28.91 17.58 -0.41
CA HIS A 600 -28.20 17.76 -1.69
C HIS A 600 -26.69 17.61 -1.54
N ILE A 601 -26.15 17.88 -0.34
CA ILE A 601 -24.73 17.83 -0.03
C ILE A 601 -24.53 16.83 1.11
N ALA A 602 -23.64 15.85 0.94
CA ALA A 602 -23.31 14.91 2.01
C ALA A 602 -22.45 15.59 3.10
N PRO A 603 -22.62 15.25 4.39
CA PRO A 603 -21.75 15.74 5.45
C PRO A 603 -20.33 15.19 5.32
N LEU A 604 -19.35 15.91 5.86
CA LEU A 604 -17.94 15.49 5.81
C LEU A 604 -17.67 14.38 6.85
N PRO A 605 -17.14 13.21 6.44
CA PRO A 605 -16.81 12.13 7.38
C PRO A 605 -15.61 12.43 8.29
N LEU A 606 -14.76 13.39 7.89
CA LEU A 606 -13.55 13.80 8.60
C LEU A 606 -13.53 15.32 8.68
N LYS A 607 -13.32 15.86 9.89
CA LYS A 607 -13.07 17.28 10.11
C LYS A 607 -11.78 17.45 10.90
N SER A 608 -11.10 18.58 10.70
CA SER A 608 -9.97 19.02 11.51
C SER A 608 -10.39 20.30 12.26
N GLY A 609 -9.42 21.05 12.78
CA GLY A 609 -9.62 22.31 13.48
C GLY A 609 -10.15 23.47 12.63
N ALA A 610 -10.14 24.67 13.20
CA ALA A 610 -10.56 25.87 12.51
C ALA A 610 -9.66 26.20 11.31
N LEU A 611 -10.26 26.57 10.17
CA LEU A 611 -9.52 26.93 8.96
C LEU A 611 -8.86 28.30 9.14
N GLN A 612 -7.53 28.34 9.03
CA GLN A 612 -6.72 29.56 9.19
C GLN A 612 -6.47 30.27 7.86
N GLY A 613 -6.40 29.51 6.76
CA GLY A 613 -6.19 30.05 5.43
C GLY A 613 -6.23 28.94 4.38
N ALA A 614 -6.40 29.34 3.12
CA ALA A 614 -6.41 28.42 1.98
C ALA A 614 -5.53 28.93 0.83
N LEU A 615 -4.87 28.02 0.14
CA LEU A 615 -4.13 28.32 -1.08
C LEU A 615 -4.58 27.36 -2.17
N ALA A 616 -5.01 27.90 -3.31
CA ALA A 616 -5.42 27.13 -4.46
C ALA A 616 -4.35 27.18 -5.56
N ILE A 617 -4.14 26.06 -6.24
CA ILE A 617 -3.20 25.92 -7.35
C ILE A 617 -3.99 25.63 -8.62
N ASP A 618 -3.85 26.51 -9.60
CA ASP A 618 -4.41 26.33 -10.94
C ASP A 618 -3.27 26.29 -11.97
N TYR A 619 -2.77 25.09 -12.27
CA TYR A 619 -1.63 24.88 -13.17
C TYR A 619 -1.94 23.80 -14.24
N PRO A 620 -2.64 24.17 -15.33
CA PRO A 620 -3.05 23.21 -16.36
C PRO A 620 -1.98 22.87 -17.41
N HIS A 621 -0.99 23.75 -17.65
CA HIS A 621 -0.03 23.62 -18.74
C HIS A 621 1.24 22.86 -18.34
N GLU A 622 1.82 22.08 -19.25
CA GLU A 622 3.13 21.37 -19.10
C GLU A 622 4.35 22.23 -19.46
N GLN A 623 4.13 23.51 -19.75
CA GLN A 623 5.20 24.42 -20.15
C GLN A 623 5.76 25.18 -18.93
N ARG A 624 7.04 25.59 -19.08
CA ARG A 624 7.70 26.49 -18.14
C ARG A 624 7.08 27.87 -18.21
N TYR A 625 7.01 28.56 -17.07
CA TYR A 625 6.37 29.86 -16.97
C TYR A 625 7.36 30.99 -16.65
N HIS A 626 6.95 32.22 -16.96
CA HIS A 626 7.72 33.43 -16.65
C HIS A 626 7.12 34.19 -15.46
N GLU A 627 5.79 34.29 -15.42
CA GLU A 627 5.07 35.10 -14.43
C GLU A 627 4.10 34.25 -13.61
N LEU A 628 3.83 34.68 -12.37
CA LEU A 628 2.85 34.08 -11.47
C LEU A 628 1.69 35.05 -11.25
N HIS A 629 0.53 34.73 -11.81
CA HIS A 629 -0.69 35.50 -11.63
C HIS A 629 -1.36 35.14 -10.30
N VAL A 630 -1.56 36.15 -9.45
CA VAL A 630 -2.22 36.04 -8.15
C VAL A 630 -3.68 36.47 -8.30
N ILE A 631 -4.60 35.52 -8.10
CA ILE A 631 -6.06 35.74 -8.15
C ILE A 631 -6.58 35.81 -6.72
N TYR A 632 -7.24 36.92 -6.39
CA TYR A 632 -7.68 37.22 -5.02
C TYR A 632 -9.14 37.67 -4.95
N ASP A 633 -9.85 37.77 -6.08
CA ASP A 633 -11.20 38.30 -6.11
C ASP A 633 -12.19 37.30 -5.48
N GLY A 634 -12.93 37.73 -4.45
CA GLY A 634 -13.97 36.94 -3.78
C GLY A 634 -15.37 37.20 -4.33
N THR A 635 -16.32 36.37 -3.90
CA THR A 635 -17.75 36.56 -4.22
C THR A 635 -18.27 37.86 -3.62
N ASN A 636 -19.18 38.55 -4.32
CA ASN A 636 -19.78 39.82 -3.88
C ASN A 636 -18.78 40.93 -3.54
N GLY A 637 -17.60 40.94 -4.19
CA GLY A 637 -16.60 41.98 -4.00
C GLY A 637 -15.85 41.91 -2.66
N GLN A 638 -15.97 40.79 -1.93
CA GLN A 638 -15.16 40.55 -0.74
C GLN A 638 -13.71 40.26 -1.14
N LEU A 639 -12.76 40.72 -0.33
CA LEU A 639 -11.33 40.59 -0.59
C LEU A 639 -10.64 39.89 0.59
N PRO A 640 -9.63 39.05 0.35
CA PRO A 640 -8.80 38.49 1.40
C PRO A 640 -7.92 39.58 2.00
N ASN A 641 -7.35 39.28 3.16
CA ASN A 641 -6.41 40.19 3.80
C ASN A 641 -5.21 40.50 2.88
N LEU A 642 -4.88 41.79 2.77
CA LEU A 642 -3.78 42.28 1.94
C LEU A 642 -2.42 41.70 2.37
N ASP A 643 -2.25 41.38 3.65
CA ASP A 643 -1.00 40.82 4.18
C ASP A 643 -0.71 39.42 3.62
N LEU A 644 -1.75 38.65 3.28
CA LEU A 644 -1.59 37.36 2.62
C LEU A 644 -1.05 37.55 1.19
N ILE A 645 -1.62 38.51 0.44
CA ILE A 645 -1.17 38.86 -0.92
C ILE A 645 0.28 39.35 -0.88
N ASN A 646 0.60 40.26 0.03
CA ASN A 646 1.94 40.82 0.17
C ASN A 646 2.98 39.73 0.50
N SER A 647 2.62 38.79 1.38
CA SER A 647 3.48 37.68 1.75
C SER A 647 3.80 36.79 0.54
N ILE A 648 2.78 36.41 -0.23
CA ILE A 648 2.95 35.60 -1.45
C ILE A 648 3.78 36.34 -2.51
N VAL A 649 3.50 37.63 -2.73
CA VAL A 649 4.25 38.47 -3.67
C VAL A 649 5.71 38.57 -3.26
N ASN A 650 6.00 38.71 -1.97
CA ASN A 650 7.37 38.77 -1.45
C ASN A 650 8.09 37.42 -1.52
N ILE A 651 7.39 36.30 -1.30
CA ILE A 651 7.96 34.95 -1.44
C ILE A 651 8.29 34.66 -2.91
N ALA A 652 7.34 34.89 -3.82
CA ALA A 652 7.52 34.64 -5.24
C ALA A 652 8.59 35.57 -5.85
N GLY A 653 8.47 36.88 -5.65
CA GLY A 653 9.38 37.86 -6.23
C GLY A 653 10.71 38.00 -5.50
N GLY A 654 10.69 38.06 -4.18
CA GLY A 654 11.88 38.31 -3.36
C GLY A 654 12.77 37.08 -3.16
N GLN A 655 12.18 35.93 -2.80
CA GLN A 655 12.96 34.71 -2.52
C GLN A 655 13.19 33.85 -3.76
N MET A 656 12.19 33.73 -4.64
CA MET A 656 12.23 32.82 -5.79
C MET A 656 12.56 33.52 -7.12
N GLY A 657 12.54 34.85 -7.15
CA GLY A 657 12.83 35.64 -8.36
C GLY A 657 11.76 35.52 -9.45
N ILE A 658 10.55 35.07 -9.11
CA ILE A 658 9.42 34.90 -10.03
C ILE A 658 8.64 36.20 -10.09
N GLU A 659 8.42 36.71 -11.29
CA GLU A 659 7.62 37.93 -11.46
C GLU A 659 6.14 37.66 -11.17
N THR A 660 5.55 38.39 -10.23
CA THR A 660 4.11 38.29 -9.96
C THR A 660 3.29 39.32 -10.74
N THR A 661 2.09 38.92 -11.13
CA THR A 661 1.10 39.79 -11.77
C THR A 661 -0.25 39.70 -11.05
N VAL A 662 -1.07 40.73 -11.22
CA VAL A 662 -2.36 40.90 -10.57
C VAL A 662 -3.37 41.38 -11.64
N GLN A 663 -4.65 41.02 -11.52
CA GLN A 663 -5.70 41.42 -12.47
C GLN A 663 -5.38 41.09 -13.95
N ARG A 664 -4.67 39.97 -14.20
CA ARG A 664 -4.30 39.46 -15.54
C ARG A 664 -3.58 40.51 -16.41
N MET A 665 -2.73 41.33 -15.80
CA MET A 665 -1.88 42.31 -16.50
C MET A 665 -0.43 41.85 -16.53
N ALA A 666 -0.03 41.25 -17.66
CA ALA A 666 1.34 40.83 -17.94
C ALA A 666 2.24 42.04 -18.25
N GLY A 667 3.49 42.02 -17.77
CA GLY A 667 4.49 43.06 -18.08
C GLY A 667 4.14 44.49 -17.62
N HIS A 668 3.56 44.65 -16.43
CA HIS A 668 3.13 45.96 -15.90
C HIS A 668 4.33 46.92 -15.67
N THR A 669 4.45 47.97 -16.49
CA THR A 669 5.61 48.90 -16.48
C THR A 669 5.55 49.99 -15.41
N ASP A 670 4.56 49.93 -14.51
CA ASP A 670 4.30 50.92 -13.46
C ASP A 670 3.93 52.32 -13.99
N SER A 671 3.50 52.37 -15.26
CA SER A 671 2.99 53.58 -15.89
C SER A 671 1.62 53.98 -15.31
N TYR A 672 1.27 55.27 -15.42
CA TYR A 672 -0.03 55.76 -14.95
C TYR A 672 -1.21 55.08 -15.67
N GLN A 673 -1.04 54.80 -16.97
CA GLN A 673 -2.06 54.12 -17.77
C GLN A 673 -2.25 52.67 -17.30
N ASP A 674 -1.16 51.94 -17.04
CA ASP A 674 -1.23 50.55 -16.57
C ASP A 674 -1.88 50.47 -15.18
N ARG A 675 -1.54 51.40 -14.28
CA ARG A 675 -2.15 51.48 -12.94
C ARG A 675 -3.65 51.76 -13.01
N LEU A 676 -4.05 52.71 -13.85
CA LEU A 676 -5.46 53.05 -14.05
C LEU A 676 -6.22 51.84 -14.62
N GLN A 677 -5.65 51.15 -15.61
CA GLN A 677 -6.23 49.97 -16.21
C GLN A 677 -6.34 48.81 -15.21
N THR A 678 -5.32 48.58 -14.39
CA THR A 678 -5.34 47.56 -13.31
C THR A 678 -6.44 47.85 -12.31
N MET A 679 -6.53 49.10 -11.84
CA MET A 679 -7.55 49.53 -10.89
C MET A 679 -8.96 49.41 -11.47
N LEU A 680 -9.18 49.85 -12.71
CA LEU A 680 -10.49 49.82 -13.37
C LEU A 680 -10.95 48.37 -13.62
N ARG A 681 -10.03 47.48 -14.02
CA ARG A 681 -10.30 46.03 -14.12
C ARG A 681 -10.68 45.44 -12.77
N GLY A 682 -9.92 45.72 -11.72
CA GLY A 682 -10.23 45.27 -10.37
C GLY A 682 -11.61 45.73 -9.90
N MET A 683 -11.94 47.01 -10.10
CA MET A 683 -13.27 47.55 -9.77
C MET A 683 -14.39 46.87 -10.57
N LEU A 684 -14.17 46.56 -11.85
CA LEU A 684 -15.15 45.84 -12.67
C LEU A 684 -15.37 44.42 -12.17
N TYR A 685 -14.31 43.66 -11.92
CA TYR A 685 -14.42 42.28 -11.43
C TYR A 685 -15.05 42.22 -10.03
N GLN A 686 -14.65 43.11 -9.13
CA GLN A 686 -15.27 43.24 -7.80
C GLN A 686 -16.75 43.63 -7.89
N GLY A 687 -17.10 44.54 -8.80
CA GLY A 687 -18.48 44.97 -9.03
C GLY A 687 -19.38 43.90 -9.64
N LEU A 688 -18.81 42.98 -10.44
CA LEU A 688 -19.54 41.83 -10.99
C LEU A 688 -19.82 40.74 -9.95
N GLY A 689 -19.00 40.64 -8.90
CA GLY A 689 -19.27 39.77 -7.73
C GLY A 689 -19.24 38.27 -7.99
N TYR A 690 -18.86 37.81 -9.18
CA TYR A 690 -18.77 36.39 -9.53
C TYR A 690 -17.56 35.69 -8.89
N PRO A 691 -17.66 34.38 -8.57
CA PRO A 691 -16.51 33.59 -8.12
C PRO A 691 -15.51 33.46 -9.26
N THR A 692 -14.25 33.83 -9.01
CA THR A 692 -13.17 33.81 -10.02
C THR A 692 -12.32 32.56 -9.94
N GLY A 693 -12.40 31.80 -8.85
CA GLY A 693 -11.68 30.55 -8.67
C GLY A 693 -12.01 29.84 -7.35
N PRO A 694 -11.25 28.78 -6.99
CA PRO A 694 -11.51 28.00 -5.79
C PRO A 694 -11.40 28.81 -4.49
N HIS A 695 -10.50 29.78 -4.44
CA HIS A 695 -10.30 30.66 -3.27
C HIS A 695 -11.54 31.47 -2.91
N SER A 696 -12.39 31.82 -3.88
CA SER A 696 -13.57 32.66 -3.66
C SER A 696 -14.56 32.05 -2.67
N SER A 697 -14.59 30.72 -2.54
CA SER A 697 -15.51 29.97 -1.65
C SER A 697 -15.17 30.09 -0.17
N PHE A 698 -13.91 30.40 0.16
CA PHE A 698 -13.41 30.46 1.55
C PHE A 698 -13.64 31.83 2.21
N ILE A 699 -13.61 32.89 1.41
CA ILE A 699 -13.67 34.28 1.88
C ILE A 699 -14.97 34.59 2.67
N PRO A 700 -16.17 34.10 2.27
CA PRO A 700 -17.40 34.32 3.05
C PRO A 700 -17.36 33.80 4.49
N TYR A 701 -16.51 32.80 4.76
CA TYR A 701 -16.33 32.20 6.09
C TYR A 701 -15.17 32.83 6.87
N HIS A 702 -14.69 34.01 6.44
CA HIS A 702 -13.52 34.69 7.00
C HIS A 702 -12.23 33.86 6.97
N VAL A 703 -12.11 32.97 5.97
CA VAL A 703 -10.89 32.20 5.71
C VAL A 703 -10.16 32.88 4.56
N ASP A 704 -8.99 33.46 4.85
CA ASP A 704 -8.19 34.14 3.85
C ASP A 704 -7.66 33.15 2.80
N ALA A 705 -7.98 33.40 1.52
CA ALA A 705 -7.66 32.49 0.44
C ALA A 705 -7.24 33.18 -0.86
N ILE A 706 -6.32 32.56 -1.59
CA ILE A 706 -5.77 33.04 -2.86
C ILE A 706 -5.56 31.87 -3.83
N THR A 707 -5.74 32.11 -5.13
CA THR A 707 -5.37 31.16 -6.19
C THR A 707 -4.11 31.62 -6.93
N LEU A 708 -3.18 30.69 -7.16
CA LEU A 708 -1.95 30.89 -7.92
C LEU A 708 -2.08 30.27 -9.31
N GLN A 709 -1.90 31.07 -10.35
CA GLN A 709 -1.94 30.64 -11.75
C GLN A 709 -0.64 31.03 -12.46
N PRO A 710 0.20 30.09 -12.92
CA PRO A 710 1.38 30.42 -13.70
C PRO A 710 0.99 30.83 -15.14
N THR A 711 1.66 31.87 -15.66
CA THR A 711 1.37 32.43 -17.00
C THR A 711 2.64 32.80 -17.77
N GLY A 712 2.54 32.75 -19.10
CA GLY A 712 3.63 33.07 -20.04
C GLY A 712 4.61 31.91 -20.25
N GLU A 713 5.47 32.01 -21.27
CA GLU A 713 6.54 31.05 -21.51
C GLU A 713 7.84 31.56 -20.87
N GLY A 714 8.46 30.77 -20.01
CA GLY A 714 9.66 31.19 -19.29
C GLY A 714 10.62 30.06 -18.93
N TRP A 715 11.42 30.29 -17.89
CA TRP A 715 12.47 29.37 -17.44
C TRP A 715 12.15 28.72 -16.09
N HIS A 716 11.09 29.16 -15.41
CA HIS A 716 10.64 28.56 -14.15
C HIS A 716 9.87 27.26 -14.39
N ASP A 717 10.12 26.28 -13.54
CA ASP A 717 9.60 24.93 -13.61
C ASP A 717 8.56 24.65 -12.49
N GLU A 718 8.03 23.43 -12.47
CA GLU A 718 7.09 22.94 -11.47
C GLU A 718 7.71 22.97 -10.06
N MET A 719 9.03 22.79 -9.97
CA MET A 719 9.77 22.87 -8.71
C MET A 719 9.76 24.28 -8.14
N ALA A 720 9.90 25.31 -8.99
CA ALA A 720 9.77 26.70 -8.58
C ALA A 720 8.38 27.00 -8.01
N MET A 721 7.31 26.46 -8.64
CA MET A 721 5.94 26.58 -8.11
C MET A 721 5.82 25.88 -6.74
N GLY A 722 6.35 24.67 -6.62
CA GLY A 722 6.35 23.91 -5.36
C GLY A 722 7.04 24.66 -4.22
N ARG A 723 8.13 25.39 -4.48
CA ARG A 723 8.82 26.23 -3.49
C ARG A 723 8.00 27.45 -3.06
N VAL A 724 7.31 28.10 -3.99
CA VAL A 724 6.41 29.22 -3.65
C VAL A 724 5.27 28.75 -2.75
N VAL A 725 4.66 27.61 -3.10
CA VAL A 725 3.60 27.00 -2.30
C VAL A 725 4.13 26.59 -0.92
N GLU A 726 5.27 25.90 -0.84
CA GLU A 726 5.90 25.52 0.44
C GLU A 726 6.23 26.72 1.33
N GLY A 727 6.83 27.77 0.77
CA GLY A 727 7.11 29.02 1.48
C GLY A 727 5.85 29.71 2.00
N SER A 728 4.77 29.67 1.20
CA SER A 728 3.46 30.24 1.58
C SER A 728 2.83 29.45 2.73
N PHE A 729 2.84 28.12 2.65
CA PHE A 729 2.34 27.25 3.73
C PHE A 729 3.13 27.40 5.02
N ARG A 730 4.44 27.57 4.94
CA ARG A 730 5.27 27.82 6.13
C ARG A 730 4.96 29.15 6.78
N SER A 731 4.70 30.17 5.97
CA SER A 731 4.31 31.49 6.47
C SER A 731 2.95 31.40 7.21
N LEU A 732 1.96 30.74 6.61
CA LEU A 732 0.65 30.50 7.25
C LEU A 732 0.75 29.61 8.51
N ASN A 733 1.62 28.60 8.49
CA ASN A 733 1.84 27.70 9.63
C ASN A 733 2.41 28.44 10.85
N ASN A 734 3.27 29.44 10.62
CA ASN A 734 3.93 30.20 11.69
C ASN A 734 3.09 31.35 12.26
N LEU A 735 1.91 31.63 11.69
CA LEU A 735 0.99 32.61 12.26
C LEU A 735 0.46 32.12 13.60
N LEU A 736 0.70 32.90 14.67
CA LEU A 736 0.19 32.62 16.01
C LEU A 736 -1.25 33.13 16.20
N GLU A 737 -1.66 34.12 15.39
CA GLU A 737 -2.98 34.75 15.42
C GLU A 737 -3.50 34.90 13.99
N HIS A 738 -4.82 35.06 13.85
CA HIS A 738 -5.41 35.42 12.57
C HIS A 738 -4.83 36.74 12.05
N LEU A 739 -4.72 36.87 10.73
CA LEU A 739 -4.29 38.13 10.11
C LEU A 739 -5.27 39.23 10.53
N HIS A 740 -4.74 40.24 11.25
CA HIS A 740 -5.55 41.35 11.76
C HIS A 740 -6.10 42.20 10.61
N GLN A 741 -7.23 42.89 10.85
CA GLN A 741 -7.96 43.69 9.86
C GLN A 741 -7.11 44.85 9.30
N SER A 742 -6.21 44.57 8.36
CA SER A 742 -5.35 45.59 7.77
C SER A 742 -6.17 46.47 6.83
N PHE A 743 -6.93 45.94 5.85
CA PHE A 743 -7.93 46.70 5.07
C PHE A 743 -8.92 45.75 4.36
N PHE A 744 -10.25 45.91 4.54
CA PHE A 744 -11.26 45.11 3.80
C PHE A 744 -11.59 45.63 2.40
N PHE A 745 -11.38 46.93 2.18
CA PHE A 745 -11.62 47.58 0.89
C PHE A 745 -10.35 48.29 0.45
N TYR A 746 -9.64 47.68 -0.48
CA TYR A 746 -8.47 48.23 -1.13
C TYR A 746 -8.55 47.99 -2.64
N LEU A 747 -7.94 48.91 -3.40
CA LEU A 747 -7.77 48.76 -4.83
C LEU A 747 -6.28 48.57 -5.11
N LEU A 748 -5.91 47.44 -5.72
CA LEU A 748 -4.55 47.21 -6.17
C LEU A 748 -4.32 47.94 -7.50
N MET A 749 -3.39 48.89 -7.51
CA MET A 749 -2.90 49.53 -8.73
C MET A 749 -1.75 48.75 -9.35
N GLN A 750 -0.99 48.04 -8.53
CA GLN A 750 0.12 47.17 -8.90
C GLN A 750 0.36 46.17 -7.76
N LYS A 751 1.12 45.09 -7.99
CA LYS A 751 1.49 44.10 -6.97
C LYS A 751 2.03 44.67 -5.64
N ASN A 752 2.71 45.82 -5.68
CA ASN A 752 3.30 46.47 -4.50
C ASN A 752 2.64 47.81 -4.13
N ARG A 753 1.53 48.17 -4.78
CA ARG A 753 0.90 49.48 -4.61
C ARG A 753 -0.61 49.39 -4.55
N PHE A 754 -1.16 49.80 -3.40
CA PHE A 754 -2.60 49.80 -3.16
C PHE A 754 -3.10 51.19 -2.81
N VAL A 755 -4.40 51.40 -3.03
CA VAL A 755 -5.16 52.57 -2.60
C VAL A 755 -6.15 52.10 -1.55
N SER A 756 -6.03 52.59 -0.32
CA SER A 756 -6.97 52.28 0.76
C SER A 756 -8.23 53.13 0.65
N ILE A 757 -9.36 52.63 1.15
CA ILE A 757 -10.62 53.37 1.22
C ILE A 757 -10.48 54.76 1.87
N GLY A 758 -9.62 54.89 2.88
CA GLY A 758 -9.36 56.15 3.56
C GLY A 758 -8.76 57.26 2.69
N THR A 759 -8.19 56.93 1.53
CA THR A 759 -7.55 57.91 0.64
C THR A 759 -8.49 58.47 -0.42
N TYR A 760 -9.39 57.66 -0.98
CA TYR A 760 -10.31 58.13 -2.02
C TYR A 760 -11.69 58.53 -1.49
N LEU A 761 -12.14 57.96 -0.36
CA LEU A 761 -13.46 58.25 0.19
C LEU A 761 -13.65 59.73 0.58
N PRO A 762 -12.68 60.43 1.21
CA PRO A 762 -12.83 61.85 1.52
C PRO A 762 -13.07 62.72 0.27
N SER A 763 -12.39 62.42 -0.84
CA SER A 763 -12.56 63.15 -2.11
C SER A 763 -13.97 62.95 -2.69
N ALA A 764 -14.48 61.72 -2.65
CA ALA A 764 -15.84 61.41 -3.07
C ALA A 764 -16.89 62.07 -2.16
N MET A 765 -16.64 62.06 -0.84
CA MET A 765 -17.51 62.71 0.14
C MET A 765 -17.52 64.23 0.00
N LEU A 766 -16.39 64.86 -0.29
CA LEU A 766 -16.30 66.30 -0.55
C LEU A 766 -17.10 66.69 -1.80
N LEU A 767 -17.03 65.87 -2.86
CA LEU A 767 -17.83 66.07 -4.07
C LEU A 767 -19.33 65.95 -3.78
N ALA A 768 -19.73 64.90 -3.05
CA ALA A 768 -21.12 64.69 -2.65
C ALA A 768 -21.63 65.80 -1.72
N ALA A 769 -20.80 66.28 -0.79
CA ALA A 769 -21.11 67.39 0.10
C ALA A 769 -21.30 68.69 -0.69
N ASN A 770 -20.46 68.97 -1.69
CA ASN A 770 -20.64 70.12 -2.58
C ASN A 770 -21.98 70.05 -3.32
N PHE A 771 -22.32 68.90 -3.93
CA PHE A 771 -23.63 68.73 -4.58
C PHE A 771 -24.79 68.93 -3.60
N THR A 772 -24.65 68.44 -2.36
CA THR A 772 -25.68 68.62 -1.33
C THR A 772 -25.82 70.09 -0.91
N ILE A 773 -24.71 70.80 -0.71
CA ILE A 773 -24.71 72.23 -0.37
C ILE A 773 -25.29 73.05 -1.52
N MET A 774 -24.91 72.78 -2.76
CA MET A 774 -25.45 73.45 -3.95
C MET A 774 -26.95 73.15 -4.11
N ALA A 775 -27.40 71.92 -3.88
CA ALA A 775 -28.81 71.56 -3.89
C ALA A 775 -29.60 72.35 -2.83
N ILE A 776 -29.07 72.47 -1.61
CA ILE A 776 -29.67 73.30 -0.54
C ILE A 776 -29.65 74.78 -0.94
N PHE A 777 -28.56 75.29 -1.50
CA PHE A 777 -28.45 76.68 -1.96
C PHE A 777 -29.49 77.00 -3.06
N LEU A 778 -29.61 76.14 -4.07
CA LEU A 778 -30.61 76.29 -5.13
C LEU A 778 -32.04 76.17 -4.58
N TRP A 779 -32.27 75.27 -3.61
CA TRP A 779 -33.55 75.16 -2.91
C TRP A 779 -33.90 76.43 -2.13
N VAL A 780 -32.94 77.05 -1.43
CA VAL A 780 -33.13 78.32 -0.72
C VAL A 780 -33.38 79.47 -1.69
N LYS A 781 -32.58 79.56 -2.78
CA LYS A 781 -32.73 80.59 -3.81
C LYS A 781 -34.08 80.51 -4.53
N SER A 782 -34.62 79.31 -4.73
CA SER A 782 -35.96 79.11 -5.32
C SER A 782 -37.09 79.71 -4.48
N GLY A 783 -36.88 79.92 -3.18
CA GLY A 783 -37.84 80.54 -2.28
C GLY A 783 -37.76 82.07 -2.17
N GLN A 784 -36.86 82.74 -2.92
CA GLN A 784 -36.71 84.20 -2.91
C GLN A 784 -37.44 84.84 -4.10
N PRO A 785 -38.15 85.97 -3.93
CA PRO A 785 -38.85 86.64 -5.03
C PRO A 785 -37.87 87.18 -6.07
N THR A 786 -38.06 86.80 -7.34
CA THR A 786 -37.23 87.29 -8.45
C THR A 786 -37.51 88.77 -8.72
N ALA A 787 -36.56 89.66 -8.43
CA ALA A 787 -36.59 91.03 -8.91
C ALA A 787 -36.46 91.05 -10.45
N LYS A 788 -37.47 91.57 -11.14
CA LYS A 788 -37.42 91.83 -12.59
C LYS A 788 -36.30 92.84 -12.88
N ARG A 789 -35.34 92.45 -13.74
CA ARG A 789 -34.40 93.38 -14.39
C ARG A 789 -35.10 94.00 -15.60
N GLU A 790 -35.40 95.30 -15.55
CA GLU A 790 -35.69 96.09 -16.75
C GLU A 790 -34.40 96.76 -17.24
N ASN A 791 -34.14 96.57 -18.54
CA ASN A 791 -33.19 97.35 -19.34
C ASN A 791 -33.70 98.78 -19.49
N SER A 792 -32.82 99.78 -19.36
CA SER A 792 -33.05 101.10 -19.98
C SER A 792 -31.73 101.80 -20.28
N ASP A 793 -31.49 101.98 -21.58
CA ASP A 793 -30.54 102.89 -22.21
C ASP A 793 -30.75 104.36 -21.81
N GLU A 794 -29.65 105.11 -21.90
CA GLU A 794 -29.51 106.55 -22.20
C GLU A 794 -30.58 107.55 -21.70
N ARG A 795 -30.19 108.42 -20.75
CA ARG A 795 -30.23 109.90 -20.91
C ARG A 795 -29.53 110.62 -19.74
N LYS A 796 -28.62 111.54 -20.08
CA LYS A 796 -28.07 112.59 -19.19
C LYS A 796 -29.15 113.61 -18.84
N CYS A 797 -29.12 114.12 -17.61
CA CYS A 797 -29.02 115.55 -17.28
C CYS A 797 -28.96 115.77 -15.75
N ASP A 798 -28.19 116.78 -15.39
CA ASP A 798 -27.73 117.15 -14.06
C ASP A 798 -28.80 117.66 -13.08
N ALA A 799 -28.40 117.61 -11.80
CA ALA A 799 -28.50 118.66 -10.80
C ALA A 799 -29.40 118.44 -9.56
N SER A 800 -28.74 118.66 -8.42
CA SER A 800 -29.20 119.17 -7.13
C SER A 800 -29.72 118.18 -6.07
N GLU A 801 -29.01 118.25 -4.94
CA GLU A 801 -29.28 117.63 -3.65
C GLU A 801 -30.61 118.11 -3.06
N HIS A 802 -31.39 117.18 -2.50
CA HIS A 802 -32.18 117.45 -1.31
C HIS A 802 -32.30 116.20 -0.43
N LYS A 803 -31.78 116.34 0.80
CA LYS A 803 -32.01 115.42 1.92
C LYS A 803 -33.47 115.48 2.36
N GLY A 804 -34.12 114.33 2.47
CA GLY A 804 -35.43 114.15 3.11
C GLY A 804 -35.58 112.74 3.67
N ILE A 805 -35.69 112.64 4.99
CA ILE A 805 -35.91 111.39 5.75
C ILE A 805 -37.40 111.02 5.71
N THR A 806 -37.74 109.79 5.31
CA THR A 806 -39.07 109.21 5.54
C THR A 806 -39.03 107.72 5.94
N LYS A 807 -39.64 107.46 7.12
CA LYS A 807 -40.11 106.27 7.86
C LYS A 807 -40.02 104.82 7.28
N PRO A 808 -39.90 103.78 8.14
CA PRO A 808 -39.73 102.38 7.73
C PRO A 808 -41.03 101.74 7.23
N ALA A 809 -40.94 100.96 6.15
CA ALA A 809 -42.05 100.19 5.61
C ALA A 809 -42.27 98.86 6.38
N SER A 810 -43.52 98.58 6.71
CA SER A 810 -44.01 97.36 7.36
C SER A 810 -43.81 96.12 6.48
N TRP A 811 -43.26 95.04 7.06
CA TRP A 811 -43.03 93.75 6.42
C TRP A 811 -44.27 92.84 6.58
N SER A 812 -44.90 92.45 5.47
CA SER A 812 -45.89 91.35 5.43
C SER A 812 -45.26 90.16 4.70
N PRO A 813 -45.17 88.95 5.28
CA PRO A 813 -44.55 87.81 4.63
C PRO A 813 -45.47 87.27 3.52
N VAL A 814 -45.01 87.35 2.27
CA VAL A 814 -45.64 86.68 1.13
C VAL A 814 -45.22 85.21 1.18
N THR A 815 -46.16 84.31 1.44
CA THR A 815 -45.96 82.85 1.29
C THR A 815 -45.95 82.49 -0.20
N ILE A 816 -44.79 82.06 -0.70
CA ILE A 816 -44.63 81.56 -2.08
C ILE A 816 -44.87 80.05 -2.07
N GLU A 817 -45.92 79.58 -2.73
CA GLU A 817 -46.13 78.15 -3.00
C GLU A 817 -45.06 77.66 -4.01
N ARG A 818 -44.39 76.56 -3.68
CA ARG A 818 -43.33 75.98 -4.52
C ARG A 818 -43.93 74.91 -5.40
N ASP A 819 -43.73 75.03 -6.71
CA ASP A 819 -44.18 74.03 -7.67
C ASP A 819 -43.20 72.84 -7.67
N LEU A 820 -43.54 71.79 -6.92
CA LEU A 820 -42.68 70.63 -6.67
C LEU A 820 -42.84 69.52 -7.71
N LEU A 821 -43.79 69.65 -8.64
CA LEU A 821 -44.16 68.56 -9.54
C LEU A 821 -43.05 68.22 -10.53
N LEU A 822 -42.39 69.22 -11.12
CA LEU A 822 -41.31 69.01 -12.09
C LEU A 822 -40.01 68.48 -11.45
N PRO A 823 -39.54 69.00 -10.30
CA PRO A 823 -38.41 68.40 -9.57
C PRO A 823 -38.68 66.97 -9.10
N LEU A 824 -39.87 66.67 -8.55
CA LEU A 824 -40.22 65.29 -8.16
C LEU A 824 -40.28 64.36 -9.37
N ALA A 825 -40.86 64.81 -10.47
CA ALA A 825 -40.92 64.03 -11.70
C ALA A 825 -39.50 63.75 -12.24
N LEU A 826 -38.59 64.74 -12.21
CA LEU A 826 -37.20 64.56 -12.60
C LEU A 826 -36.48 63.55 -11.70
N VAL A 827 -36.62 63.68 -10.37
CA VAL A 827 -36.01 62.76 -9.40
C VAL A 827 -36.55 61.34 -9.56
N ALA A 828 -37.88 61.18 -9.69
CA ALA A 828 -38.51 59.89 -9.95
C ALA A 828 -38.06 59.29 -11.29
N THR A 829 -37.90 60.10 -12.33
CA THR A 829 -37.40 59.66 -13.64
C THR A 829 -35.93 59.26 -13.56
N CYS A 830 -35.08 60.03 -12.87
CA CYS A 830 -33.67 59.68 -12.65
C CYS A 830 -33.51 58.38 -11.85
N HIS A 831 -34.29 58.19 -10.77
CA HIS A 831 -34.28 56.94 -10.01
C HIS A 831 -34.83 55.77 -10.84
N SER A 832 -35.87 55.99 -11.64
CA SER A 832 -36.40 54.95 -12.55
C SER A 832 -35.39 54.58 -13.64
N ILE A 833 -34.68 55.56 -14.19
CA ILE A 833 -33.58 55.34 -15.15
C ILE A 833 -32.43 54.58 -14.48
N SER A 834 -32.14 54.83 -13.19
CA SER A 834 -31.10 54.08 -12.46
C SER A 834 -31.41 52.59 -12.27
N ALA A 835 -32.69 52.19 -12.39
CA ALA A 835 -33.09 50.78 -12.41
C ALA A 835 -32.70 50.07 -13.72
N ILE A 836 -32.49 50.81 -14.82
CA ILE A 836 -32.09 50.24 -16.12
C ILE A 836 -30.66 49.67 -16.06
N PRO A 837 -29.62 50.41 -15.60
CA PRO A 837 -28.31 49.83 -15.33
C PRO A 837 -28.38 48.64 -14.38
N LEU A 838 -29.15 48.72 -13.28
CA LEU A 838 -29.29 47.63 -12.31
C LEU A 838 -29.91 46.37 -12.94
N PHE A 839 -30.93 46.53 -13.76
CA PHE A 839 -31.57 45.46 -14.51
C PHE A 839 -30.60 44.85 -15.55
N ILE A 840 -29.89 45.70 -16.28
CA ILE A 840 -28.86 45.30 -17.24
C ILE A 840 -27.72 44.55 -16.54
N PHE A 841 -27.23 45.03 -15.39
CA PHE A 841 -26.19 44.35 -14.59
C PHE A 841 -26.66 42.98 -14.08
N ASN A 842 -27.93 42.85 -13.68
CA ASN A 842 -28.48 41.58 -13.19
C ASN A 842 -28.89 40.59 -14.30
N HIS A 843 -29.15 41.06 -15.52
CA HIS A 843 -29.66 40.22 -16.64
C HIS A 843 -28.68 40.09 -17.82
N LEU A 844 -27.53 40.76 -17.79
CA LEU A 844 -26.44 40.48 -18.73
C LEU A 844 -25.88 39.08 -18.45
N GLY A 845 -26.42 38.09 -19.16
CA GLY A 845 -25.81 36.78 -19.30
C GLY A 845 -24.39 36.92 -19.85
N ILE A 846 -23.46 36.21 -19.23
CA ILE A 846 -22.02 36.29 -19.48
C ILE A 846 -21.72 35.86 -20.93
N ASN A 847 -21.52 36.84 -21.80
CA ASN A 847 -20.67 36.72 -22.99
C ASN A 847 -19.57 37.79 -22.98
N VAL A 848 -19.24 38.34 -21.81
CA VAL A 848 -18.02 39.12 -21.59
C VAL A 848 -16.91 38.18 -21.10
N SER A 849 -16.78 37.03 -21.75
CA SER A 849 -15.46 36.44 -21.91
C SER A 849 -14.79 37.32 -22.96
N TRP A 850 -13.92 38.23 -22.53
CA TRP A 850 -12.82 38.62 -23.42
C TRP A 850 -12.00 37.36 -23.65
N LYS A 851 -12.44 36.51 -24.59
CA LYS A 851 -11.66 35.38 -25.12
C LYS A 851 -10.40 35.97 -25.73
N TYR A 852 -9.38 36.16 -24.92
CA TYR A 852 -8.05 36.43 -25.42
C TYR A 852 -7.49 35.10 -25.90
N LYS A 853 -7.46 34.93 -27.23
CA LYS A 853 -6.46 34.08 -27.85
C LYS A 853 -5.11 34.53 -27.31
N SER A 854 -4.36 33.61 -26.70
CA SER A 854 -2.92 33.75 -26.60
C SER A 854 -2.40 34.06 -28.01
N THR A 855 -2.01 35.32 -28.25
CA THR A 855 -1.24 35.65 -29.44
C THR A 855 0.07 34.88 -29.31
N PRO A 856 0.41 33.97 -30.25
CA PRO A 856 1.75 33.40 -30.27
C PRO A 856 2.71 34.58 -30.44
N SER A 857 3.73 34.65 -29.58
CA SER A 857 4.76 35.66 -29.66
C SER A 857 5.39 35.64 -31.06
N THR A 858 5.01 36.59 -31.92
CA THR A 858 5.70 36.82 -33.18
C THR A 858 7.09 37.34 -32.85
N ARG A 859 8.11 36.51 -33.09
CA ARG A 859 9.52 36.93 -33.11
C ARG A 859 9.66 38.15 -34.03
N PRO A 860 10.39 39.21 -33.65
CA PRO A 860 11.02 40.05 -34.64
C PRO A 860 12.18 39.24 -35.23
N GLU A 861 12.09 38.90 -36.52
CA GLU A 861 13.23 38.39 -37.29
C GLU A 861 14.37 39.41 -37.19
N ARG A 862 15.35 39.14 -36.34
CA ARG A 862 16.69 39.68 -36.55
C ARG A 862 17.26 38.97 -37.77
N MET A 863 17.27 39.67 -38.90
CA MET A 863 18.18 39.36 -40.00
C MET A 863 19.60 39.41 -39.46
N LEU A 864 20.22 38.24 -39.32
CA LEU A 864 21.67 38.09 -39.25
C LEU A 864 22.14 37.72 -40.65
N ASN A 865 22.81 38.68 -41.29
CA ASN A 865 24.05 38.42 -42.01
C ASN A 865 25.20 38.52 -41.00
#